data_AF-A0A453RCB9-F1
#
_entry.id   AF-A0A453RCB9-F1
#
_cell.length_a   1.000
_cell.length_b   1.000
_cell.length_c   1.000
_cell.angle_alpha   90.00
_cell.angle_beta   90.00
_cell.angle_gamma   90.00
#
_symmetry.space_group_name_H-M   'P 1'
#
loop_
_entity.id
_entity.type
_entity.pdbx_description
1 polymer ?
#
loop_
_entity_poly.entity_id
_entity_poly.type
_entity_poly.pdbx_seq_one_letter_code
_entity_poly.pdbx_strand_id
1 'polypeptide(L)'
;MLNASKCVSVDSLIPRQAIFYNKEISENVFHRSNLTNKRKGPDALSLLKRIFGIKECCIKFFQCDCHGSSRPNSNCLYHWMLQLVKNLVRNSKRCQYKKLFLKHCSVKSKVAKDGLPSGNIQYSTGGKSAYCGESFAQLEAYSTHQQVVSFVWAVLTRIIPQPLLGNPSSKRSLRVNIWKFIRLRRFETFQVTDCIRELKAPEYSWLSKIGFTSCFCSVLLGEETGLSNGTEEQKQNNLLHCWISWLFSDIVIPLISTYFYVTERETKRYDVFYYPKSVWRNLTSNTIASLNAQSFKILRGTSRRAIKHLYRSSRVRFLPKAKDIRPLVNFKAQSKDGILNKCHLVIKKIRDDNPEMFGSSVFDYDGVYKNLSSFMSSVRRQLKESKIYIVVADVSKAFDCVNHDVLLKIMDDVLKGDEYALRKCTKVIYSRSKNVAYRFDSNVSVSNGNSINDFSIQPSSGGGILVDQGTVSTIRKEELQRVLFEQVKCNILKIGHNFYLQQVGIAQGNKLSPNLCSLYYGHLENSVILNFLHDGNSGDAISEPEFLMMRFIDDFMFISLSKKHALNFFNRMRRGFVYYNTYMNDSKYGFNFNIGDNEQCDNRLYRGDDGVTFIPWSGLLINCENLEIQADYTRYLGITIISTITVKMHSSMKYLRSKLCHYMRPKCHPIFYDSNINSLGTVRLNIYQAFLLCAMKFHCYMRSMPYSSISKPELLHVIKKTFRYMHSLIVSRMQDMELQSNVRPVLKLRRKETNWLGLSAYIRVLQKKQSRYKDLLALLIAEAEGYGHMDRDSDSLCYAVDDSHSSMFWKFKY
;
A
#
# COMPACT_ATOMS: atom_id res chain seq x y z
N MET A 1 2.26 -34.71 -9.24
CA MET A 1 1.80 -35.11 -7.90
C MET A 1 0.44 -34.49 -7.64
N LEU A 2 -0.61 -35.28 -7.87
CA LEU A 2 -2.00 -34.97 -7.58
C LEU A 2 -2.19 -35.11 -6.07
N ASN A 3 -2.33 -33.99 -5.37
CA ASN A 3 -2.52 -34.01 -3.92
C ASN A 3 -3.90 -34.56 -3.57
N ALA A 4 -3.87 -35.57 -2.69
CA ALA A 4 -5.02 -36.13 -2.00
C ALA A 4 -5.94 -35.04 -1.41
N SER A 5 -7.24 -35.29 -1.51
CA SER A 5 -8.31 -34.46 -0.94
C SER A 5 -8.18 -34.40 0.58
N LYS A 6 -7.58 -33.31 1.08
CA LYS A 6 -7.65 -32.98 2.51
C LYS A 6 -9.08 -32.61 2.85
N CYS A 7 -9.62 -33.27 3.88
CA CYS A 7 -10.83 -32.85 4.58
C CYS A 7 -10.75 -31.34 4.82
N VAL A 8 -11.74 -30.58 4.34
CA VAL A 8 -11.74 -29.12 4.35
C VAL A 8 -11.74 -28.67 5.81
N SER A 9 -10.67 -28.02 6.28
CA SER A 9 -10.65 -27.48 7.64
C SER A 9 -11.76 -26.43 7.81
N VAL A 10 -12.32 -26.38 9.03
CA VAL A 10 -13.44 -25.50 9.42
C VAL A 10 -13.13 -24.00 9.21
N ASP A 11 -11.86 -23.64 8.97
CA ASP A 11 -11.37 -22.27 8.71
C ASP A 11 -10.90 -22.05 7.26
N SER A 12 -11.59 -22.61 6.26
CA SER A 12 -11.13 -22.47 4.87
C SER A 12 -11.20 -21.01 4.38
N LEU A 13 -10.07 -20.49 3.93
CA LEU A 13 -9.93 -19.13 3.40
C LEU A 13 -10.35 -19.10 1.94
N ILE A 14 -11.29 -18.21 1.56
CA ILE A 14 -11.62 -17.98 0.15
C ILE A 14 -10.42 -17.26 -0.52
N PRO A 15 -9.84 -17.78 -1.62
CA PRO A 15 -8.58 -17.31 -2.20
C PRO A 15 -8.77 -16.01 -3.00
N ARG A 16 -9.20 -14.94 -2.33
CA ARG A 16 -9.50 -13.64 -2.93
C ARG A 16 -8.34 -13.06 -3.75
N GLN A 17 -7.09 -13.37 -3.39
CA GLN A 17 -5.90 -12.92 -4.12
C GLN A 17 -5.94 -13.27 -5.62
N ALA A 18 -6.68 -14.31 -6.01
CA ALA A 18 -6.83 -14.76 -7.39
C ALA A 18 -7.61 -13.80 -8.32
N ILE A 19 -8.34 -12.82 -7.78
CA ILE A 19 -9.04 -11.82 -8.62
C ILE A 19 -8.10 -10.73 -9.14
N PHE A 20 -6.95 -10.52 -8.48
CA PHE A 20 -6.09 -9.37 -8.75
C PHE A 20 -5.17 -9.57 -9.95
N TYR A 21 -5.02 -8.50 -10.74
CA TYR A 21 -4.01 -8.36 -11.79
C TYR A 21 -4.07 -9.39 -12.92
N ASN A 22 -5.20 -10.09 -13.09
CA ASN A 22 -5.37 -11.02 -14.19
C ASN A 22 -5.52 -10.27 -15.52
N LYS A 23 -4.56 -10.45 -16.43
CA LYS A 23 -4.55 -9.85 -17.77
C LYS A 23 -5.07 -10.80 -18.86
N GLU A 24 -5.21 -12.10 -18.57
CA GLU A 24 -5.59 -13.12 -19.56
C GLU A 24 -7.04 -12.89 -20.00
N ILE A 25 -7.27 -12.64 -21.29
CA ILE A 25 -8.63 -12.65 -21.84
C ILE A 25 -8.93 -14.08 -22.23
N SER A 26 -9.91 -14.68 -21.56
CA SER A 26 -10.41 -16.02 -21.89
C SER A 26 -11.79 -15.89 -22.52
N GLU A 27 -12.00 -16.56 -23.65
CA GLU A 27 -13.34 -16.70 -24.24
C GLU A 27 -14.24 -17.60 -23.38
N ASN A 28 -13.63 -18.52 -22.62
CA ASN A 28 -14.30 -19.40 -21.67
C ASN A 28 -14.13 -18.87 -20.24
N VAL A 29 -15.22 -18.42 -19.63
CA VAL A 29 -15.28 -17.91 -18.23
C VAL A 29 -14.73 -18.92 -17.22
N PHE A 30 -14.87 -20.21 -17.52
CA PHE A 30 -14.50 -21.32 -16.66
C PHE A 30 -13.37 -22.18 -17.26
N HIS A 31 -12.41 -21.59 -17.98
CA HIS A 31 -11.31 -22.35 -18.59
C HIS A 31 -10.43 -23.11 -17.57
N ARG A 32 -10.35 -22.64 -16.31
CA ARG A 32 -9.59 -23.29 -15.22
C ARG A 32 -10.47 -23.99 -14.17
N SER A 33 -11.77 -23.71 -14.13
CA SER A 33 -12.71 -24.49 -13.33
C SER A 33 -13.24 -25.61 -14.21
N ASN A 34 -13.21 -26.85 -13.72
CA ASN A 34 -13.50 -28.02 -14.57
C ASN A 34 -14.92 -28.04 -15.16
N LEU A 35 -15.79 -27.09 -14.82
CA LEU A 35 -17.11 -26.82 -15.43
C LEU A 35 -17.14 -26.93 -16.97
N THR A 36 -16.03 -26.63 -17.67
CA THR A 36 -15.98 -26.63 -19.15
C THR A 36 -14.66 -27.17 -19.74
N ASN A 37 -14.02 -28.20 -19.17
CA ASN A 37 -12.80 -28.74 -19.79
C ASN A 37 -13.10 -29.44 -21.14
N LYS A 38 -12.35 -29.08 -22.20
CA LYS A 38 -12.67 -29.39 -23.61
C LYS A 38 -12.24 -30.78 -24.10
N ARG A 39 -11.43 -31.55 -23.35
CA ARG A 39 -10.86 -32.83 -23.88
C ARG A 39 -11.67 -34.08 -23.53
N LYS A 40 -12.35 -34.10 -22.39
CA LYS A 40 -13.43 -35.03 -21.97
C LYS A 40 -14.18 -34.22 -20.91
N GLY A 41 -15.45 -33.86 -21.13
CA GLY A 41 -16.17 -32.95 -20.22
C GLY A 41 -16.10 -33.42 -18.75
N PRO A 42 -16.26 -32.55 -17.74
CA PRO A 42 -16.43 -33.02 -16.38
C PRO A 42 -17.66 -33.93 -16.36
N ASP A 43 -17.47 -35.23 -16.08
CA ASP A 43 -18.59 -36.06 -15.68
C ASP A 43 -19.26 -35.35 -14.50
N ALA A 44 -20.58 -35.17 -14.51
CA ALA A 44 -21.30 -34.46 -13.44
C ALA A 44 -20.96 -35.06 -12.06
N LEU A 45 -20.63 -36.36 -12.06
CA LEU A 45 -20.10 -37.08 -10.92
C LEU A 45 -18.73 -36.55 -10.45
N SER A 46 -17.78 -36.28 -11.35
CA SER A 46 -16.48 -35.68 -11.00
C SER A 46 -16.63 -34.29 -10.37
N LEU A 47 -17.63 -33.52 -10.81
CA LEU A 47 -17.90 -32.20 -10.24
C LEU A 47 -18.56 -32.32 -8.86
N LEU A 48 -19.50 -33.25 -8.70
CA LEU A 48 -20.11 -33.56 -7.40
C LEU A 48 -19.05 -33.98 -6.36
N LYS A 49 -18.10 -34.85 -6.75
CA LYS A 49 -16.96 -35.24 -5.90
C LYS A 49 -16.14 -34.04 -5.45
N ARG A 50 -15.86 -33.11 -6.36
CA ARG A 50 -15.04 -31.94 -6.05
C ARG A 50 -15.76 -30.93 -5.15
N ILE A 51 -17.07 -30.77 -5.33
CA ILE A 51 -17.87 -29.86 -4.50
C ILE A 51 -17.92 -30.38 -3.06
N PHE A 52 -18.12 -31.69 -2.86
CA PHE A 52 -18.41 -32.26 -1.54
C PHE A 52 -17.30 -33.16 -0.95
N GLY A 53 -16.21 -33.40 -1.67
CA GLY A 53 -15.04 -34.14 -1.17
C GLY A 53 -15.18 -35.68 -1.14
N ILE A 54 -15.96 -36.28 -2.05
CA ILE A 54 -16.26 -37.73 -2.05
C ILE A 54 -15.07 -38.55 -2.64
N LYS A 55 -14.61 -39.61 -1.94
CA LYS A 55 -13.48 -40.47 -2.36
C LYS A 55 -13.81 -41.38 -3.57
N GLU A 56 -12.76 -41.83 -4.26
CA GLU A 56 -12.85 -42.57 -5.53
C GLU A 56 -13.28 -44.05 -5.38
N CYS A 57 -12.98 -44.68 -4.24
CA CYS A 57 -13.38 -46.05 -3.92
C CYS A 57 -14.91 -46.24 -3.85
N CYS A 58 -15.65 -45.20 -3.45
CA CYS A 58 -17.09 -45.27 -3.23
C CYS A 58 -17.92 -45.22 -4.53
N ILE A 59 -17.32 -44.75 -5.64
CA ILE A 59 -18.02 -44.60 -6.93
C ILE A 59 -18.45 -45.94 -7.51
N LYS A 60 -17.63 -46.97 -7.29
CA LYS A 60 -17.96 -48.35 -7.69
C LYS A 60 -19.20 -48.87 -6.96
N PHE A 61 -19.51 -48.34 -5.77
CA PHE A 61 -20.69 -48.70 -4.98
C PHE A 61 -21.93 -47.86 -5.35
N PHE A 62 -21.78 -46.64 -5.87
CA PHE A 62 -22.89 -45.84 -6.42
C PHE A 62 -23.34 -46.27 -7.82
N GLN A 63 -22.64 -47.23 -8.43
CA GLN A 63 -23.06 -47.92 -9.66
C GLN A 63 -23.95 -49.14 -9.38
N CYS A 64 -24.20 -49.51 -8.12
CA CYS A 64 -25.23 -50.50 -7.80
C CYS A 64 -26.63 -49.91 -8.05
N ASP A 65 -27.37 -50.56 -8.93
CA ASP A 65 -28.75 -50.21 -9.25
C ASP A 65 -29.62 -50.21 -7.98
N CYS A 66 -30.13 -49.04 -7.63
CA CYS A 66 -31.11 -48.87 -6.55
C CYS A 66 -32.49 -49.44 -6.90
N HIS A 67 -32.58 -50.34 -7.89
CA HIS A 67 -33.82 -50.92 -8.39
C HIS A 67 -34.28 -52.16 -7.59
N GLY A 68 -33.42 -52.71 -6.74
CA GLY A 68 -33.75 -53.84 -5.89
C GLY A 68 -34.38 -53.38 -4.57
N SER A 69 -35.71 -53.46 -4.48
CA SER A 69 -36.57 -53.24 -3.31
C SER A 69 -37.02 -51.78 -3.03
N SER A 70 -38.35 -51.61 -3.15
CA SER A 70 -39.23 -50.52 -2.67
C SER A 70 -39.49 -49.27 -3.57
N ARG A 71 -40.68 -49.34 -4.22
CA ARG A 71 -41.54 -48.30 -4.86
C ARG A 71 -40.95 -47.40 -5.97
N PRO A 72 -41.72 -47.08 -7.04
CA PRO A 72 -41.23 -46.35 -8.24
C PRO A 72 -40.89 -44.86 -8.04
N ASN A 73 -40.80 -44.37 -6.80
CA ASN A 73 -40.61 -42.95 -6.47
C ASN A 73 -39.48 -42.69 -5.44
N SER A 74 -38.60 -43.66 -5.21
CA SER A 74 -37.44 -43.50 -4.32
C SER A 74 -36.32 -42.71 -5.03
N ASN A 75 -36.47 -41.38 -5.07
CA ASN A 75 -35.46 -40.43 -5.54
C ASN A 75 -34.22 -40.48 -4.62
N CYS A 76 -33.29 -41.39 -4.91
CA CYS A 76 -31.98 -41.43 -4.25
C CYS A 76 -31.32 -40.04 -4.30
N LEU A 77 -30.91 -39.53 -3.12
CA LEU A 77 -30.31 -38.19 -2.95
C LEU A 77 -29.14 -37.96 -3.91
N TYR A 78 -28.30 -38.98 -4.12
CA TYR A 78 -27.19 -38.95 -5.06
C TYR A 78 -27.66 -38.68 -6.50
N HIS A 79 -28.68 -39.39 -6.97
CA HIS A 79 -29.23 -39.21 -8.32
C HIS A 79 -29.86 -37.83 -8.50
N TRP A 80 -30.54 -37.32 -7.46
CA TRP A 80 -31.11 -35.98 -7.46
C TRP A 80 -30.03 -34.88 -7.46
N MET A 81 -29.01 -34.98 -6.61
CA MET A 81 -27.86 -34.07 -6.60
C MET A 81 -27.09 -34.11 -7.93
N LEU A 82 -26.89 -35.31 -8.49
CA LEU A 82 -26.27 -35.49 -9.80
C LEU A 82 -27.08 -34.79 -10.89
N GLN A 83 -28.41 -34.86 -10.84
CA GLN A 83 -29.28 -34.15 -11.78
C GLN A 83 -29.18 -32.62 -11.62
N LEU A 84 -29.09 -32.10 -10.39
CA LEU A 84 -28.86 -30.68 -10.15
C LEU A 84 -27.50 -30.22 -10.70
N VAL A 85 -26.44 -31.01 -10.51
CA VAL A 85 -25.12 -30.71 -11.07
C VAL A 85 -25.12 -30.79 -12.61
N LYS A 86 -25.80 -31.79 -13.20
CA LYS A 86 -26.03 -31.86 -14.66
C LYS A 86 -26.73 -30.60 -15.18
N ASN A 87 -27.77 -30.14 -14.49
CA ASN A 87 -28.48 -28.92 -14.83
C ASN A 87 -27.58 -27.68 -14.69
N LEU A 88 -26.77 -27.60 -13.65
CA LEU A 88 -25.80 -26.52 -13.46
C LEU A 88 -24.77 -26.46 -14.60
N VAL A 89 -24.25 -27.60 -15.05
CA VAL A 89 -23.32 -27.69 -16.21
C VAL A 89 -24.03 -27.34 -17.52
N ARG A 90 -25.28 -27.77 -17.72
CA ARG A 90 -26.07 -27.39 -18.92
C ARG A 90 -26.36 -25.89 -18.94
N ASN A 91 -26.77 -25.33 -17.81
CA ASN A 91 -27.10 -23.91 -17.69
C ASN A 91 -25.87 -23.02 -17.86
N SER A 92 -24.70 -23.44 -17.36
CA SER A 92 -23.46 -22.70 -17.55
C SER A 92 -23.07 -22.62 -19.03
N LYS A 93 -23.18 -23.72 -19.78
CA LYS A 93 -22.93 -23.73 -21.23
C LYS A 93 -23.91 -22.86 -22.03
N ARG A 94 -25.16 -22.76 -21.60
CA ARG A 94 -26.21 -21.95 -22.27
C ARG A 94 -26.22 -20.47 -21.86
N CYS A 95 -25.46 -20.09 -20.82
CA CYS A 95 -25.51 -18.75 -20.28
C CYS A 95 -24.80 -17.73 -21.19
N GLN A 96 -25.50 -16.65 -21.54
CA GLN A 96 -24.94 -15.55 -22.34
C GLN A 96 -24.17 -14.56 -21.47
N TYR A 97 -23.02 -14.99 -20.91
CA TYR A 97 -22.23 -14.19 -19.96
C TYR A 97 -21.88 -12.79 -20.46
N LYS A 98 -21.48 -12.66 -21.74
CA LYS A 98 -21.12 -11.37 -22.36
C LYS A 98 -22.31 -10.40 -22.41
N LYS A 99 -23.52 -10.90 -22.72
CA LYS A 99 -24.74 -10.08 -22.76
C LYS A 99 -25.11 -9.58 -21.36
N LEU A 100 -25.02 -10.44 -20.35
CA LEU A 100 -25.22 -10.06 -18.95
C LEU A 100 -24.18 -9.04 -18.49
N PHE A 101 -22.92 -9.23 -18.86
CA PHE A 101 -21.85 -8.29 -18.55
C PHE A 101 -22.12 -6.89 -19.12
N LEU A 102 -22.46 -6.80 -20.41
CA LEU A 102 -22.77 -5.52 -21.06
C LEU A 102 -24.01 -4.85 -20.46
N LYS A 103 -25.03 -5.63 -20.09
CA LYS A 103 -26.24 -5.11 -19.43
C LYS A 103 -25.93 -4.49 -18.06
N HIS A 104 -25.12 -5.15 -17.24
CA HIS A 104 -24.91 -4.75 -15.85
C HIS A 104 -23.67 -3.88 -15.61
N CYS A 105 -22.68 -3.92 -16.51
CA CYS A 105 -21.39 -3.25 -16.37
C CYS A 105 -21.03 -2.42 -17.61
N SER A 106 -22.02 -1.93 -18.36
CA SER A 106 -21.78 -0.97 -19.44
C SER A 106 -21.12 0.29 -18.88
N VAL A 107 -19.99 0.66 -19.48
CA VAL A 107 -19.26 1.86 -19.13
C VAL A 107 -19.88 3.01 -19.91
N LYS A 108 -20.82 3.74 -19.29
CA LYS A 108 -21.10 5.11 -19.71
C LYS A 108 -19.99 5.96 -19.09
N SER A 109 -19.21 6.65 -19.93
CA SER A 109 -18.20 7.62 -19.48
C SER A 109 -18.86 8.55 -18.46
N LYS A 110 -18.39 8.55 -17.22
CA LYS A 110 -18.87 9.47 -16.18
C LYS A 110 -18.14 10.80 -16.37
N VAL A 111 -18.54 11.56 -17.38
CA VAL A 111 -18.23 12.98 -17.46
C VAL A 111 -19.55 13.71 -17.26
N ALA A 112 -19.58 14.57 -16.24
CA ALA A 112 -20.69 15.49 -16.03
C ALA A 112 -20.87 16.30 -17.32
N LYS A 113 -22.11 16.39 -17.82
CA LYS A 113 -22.46 17.30 -18.89
C LYS A 113 -22.55 18.70 -18.30
N ASP A 114 -21.42 19.39 -18.23
CA ASP A 114 -21.45 20.86 -18.28
C ASP A 114 -21.27 21.24 -19.75
N GLY A 115 -22.26 22.00 -20.25
CA GLY A 115 -22.55 22.11 -21.67
C GLY A 115 -21.52 22.91 -22.46
N LEU A 116 -21.29 22.46 -23.69
CA LEU A 116 -21.15 23.33 -24.86
C LEU A 116 -21.71 22.57 -26.07
N PRO A 117 -22.40 23.23 -27.04
CA PRO A 117 -23.04 22.55 -28.17
C PRO A 117 -22.00 22.05 -29.18
N SER A 118 -22.31 20.96 -29.87
CA SER A 118 -21.54 20.48 -31.02
C SER A 118 -21.45 21.56 -32.10
N GLY A 119 -20.22 21.99 -32.39
CA GLY A 119 -19.86 22.74 -33.58
C GLY A 119 -18.50 22.24 -34.09
N ASN A 120 -18.46 21.90 -35.38
CA ASN A 120 -17.26 21.47 -36.11
C ASN A 120 -16.09 22.45 -35.90
N ILE A 121 -14.92 21.96 -35.48
CA ILE A 121 -13.68 22.75 -35.58
C ILE A 121 -12.52 21.88 -36.09
N GLN A 122 -11.90 22.41 -37.14
CA GLN A 122 -10.75 21.93 -37.89
C GLN A 122 -9.48 21.77 -37.05
N TYR A 123 -8.58 20.93 -37.55
CA TYR A 123 -7.23 20.72 -37.03
C TYR A 123 -6.45 22.04 -36.94
N SER A 124 -6.04 22.40 -35.72
CA SER A 124 -4.95 23.35 -35.48
C SER A 124 -3.87 22.70 -34.60
N THR A 125 -2.63 22.83 -35.05
CA THR A 125 -1.44 22.19 -34.53
C THR A 125 -0.98 22.92 -33.27
N GLY A 126 -1.22 22.33 -32.09
CA GLY A 126 -0.68 22.80 -30.82
C GLY A 126 -1.62 22.59 -29.64
N GLY A 127 -1.38 21.56 -28.81
CA GLY A 127 -2.17 21.39 -27.60
C GLY A 127 -1.85 20.14 -26.77
N LYS A 128 -0.96 20.26 -25.79
CA LYS A 128 -0.77 19.27 -24.71
C LYS A 128 -2.00 19.12 -23.79
N SER A 129 -3.03 19.97 -23.96
CA SER A 129 -4.24 20.04 -23.12
C SER A 129 -5.25 18.91 -23.42
N ALA A 130 -5.51 18.58 -24.68
CA ALA A 130 -6.56 17.62 -25.07
C ALA A 130 -6.27 16.18 -24.63
N TYR A 131 -5.00 15.75 -24.66
CA TYR A 131 -4.57 14.41 -24.25
C TYR A 131 -4.81 14.11 -22.75
N CYS A 132 -4.76 15.14 -21.90
CA CYS A 132 -4.92 14.97 -20.45
C CYS A 132 -6.39 14.67 -20.07
N GLY A 133 -7.34 15.28 -20.78
CA GLY A 133 -8.78 15.09 -20.56
C GLY A 133 -9.28 13.69 -20.90
N GLU A 134 -8.84 13.12 -22.03
CA GLU A 134 -9.24 11.78 -22.45
C GLU A 134 -8.68 10.66 -21.54
N SER A 135 -7.40 10.78 -21.12
CA SER A 135 -6.77 9.80 -20.21
C SER A 135 -7.48 9.75 -18.86
N PHE A 136 -7.86 10.91 -18.31
CA PHE A 136 -8.59 10.99 -17.06
C PHE A 136 -10.00 10.37 -17.16
N ALA A 137 -10.74 10.67 -18.23
CA ALA A 137 -12.06 10.08 -18.47
C ALA A 137 -12.00 8.55 -18.59
N GLN A 138 -10.95 8.00 -19.20
CA GLN A 138 -10.73 6.55 -19.27
C GLN A 138 -10.31 5.95 -17.94
N LEU A 139 -9.59 6.68 -17.08
CA LEU A 139 -9.28 6.21 -15.72
C LEU A 139 -10.55 6.10 -14.88
N GLU A 140 -11.53 6.99 -15.04
CA GLU A 140 -12.83 6.92 -14.37
C GLU A 140 -13.79 5.86 -14.94
N ALA A 141 -13.42 5.18 -16.03
CA ALA A 141 -14.20 4.13 -16.68
C ALA A 141 -14.14 2.75 -15.97
N TYR A 142 -14.27 2.71 -14.65
CA TYR A 142 -14.38 1.47 -13.87
C TYR A 142 -15.84 1.15 -13.51
N SER A 143 -16.13 -0.14 -13.30
CA SER A 143 -17.45 -0.56 -12.83
C SER A 143 -17.57 -0.39 -11.31
N THR A 144 -18.70 0.15 -10.85
CA THR A 144 -18.97 0.31 -9.42
C THR A 144 -19.14 -1.06 -8.75
N HIS A 145 -18.88 -1.14 -7.44
CA HIS A 145 -19.13 -2.36 -6.67
C HIS A 145 -20.55 -2.92 -6.87
N GLN A 146 -21.55 -2.05 -7.03
CA GLN A 146 -22.94 -2.45 -7.27
C GLN A 146 -23.16 -3.06 -8.65
N GLN A 147 -22.54 -2.50 -9.68
CA GLN A 147 -22.57 -3.06 -11.04
C GLN A 147 -21.94 -4.46 -11.06
N VAL A 148 -20.77 -4.62 -10.42
CA VAL A 148 -20.08 -5.92 -10.35
C VAL A 148 -20.93 -6.95 -9.59
N VAL A 149 -21.51 -6.58 -8.44
CA VAL A 149 -22.40 -7.46 -7.68
C VAL A 149 -23.65 -7.82 -8.48
N SER A 150 -24.25 -6.85 -9.17
CA SER A 150 -25.42 -7.09 -10.02
C SER A 150 -25.11 -8.05 -11.16
N PHE A 151 -23.95 -7.91 -11.79
CA PHE A 151 -23.49 -8.81 -12.84
C PHE A 151 -23.27 -10.23 -12.32
N VAL A 152 -22.50 -10.38 -11.23
CA VAL A 152 -22.24 -11.68 -10.60
C VAL A 152 -23.56 -12.35 -10.23
N TRP A 153 -24.47 -11.62 -9.57
CA TRP A 153 -25.77 -12.14 -9.16
C TRP A 153 -26.66 -12.57 -10.34
N ALA A 154 -26.69 -11.79 -11.43
CA ALA A 154 -27.43 -12.14 -12.64
C ALA A 154 -26.90 -13.43 -13.29
N VAL A 155 -25.59 -13.66 -13.23
CA VAL A 155 -24.99 -14.92 -13.70
C VAL A 155 -25.35 -16.07 -12.78
N LEU A 156 -25.20 -15.93 -11.46
CA LEU A 156 -25.50 -16.98 -10.49
C LEU A 156 -26.94 -17.47 -10.58
N THR A 157 -27.90 -16.54 -10.67
CA THR A 157 -29.33 -16.86 -10.79
C THR A 157 -29.69 -17.55 -12.12
N ARG A 158 -28.86 -17.42 -13.16
CA ARG A 158 -29.06 -18.09 -14.46
C ARG A 158 -28.43 -19.48 -14.52
N ILE A 159 -27.31 -19.70 -13.83
CA ILE A 159 -26.55 -20.96 -13.89
C ILE A 159 -26.91 -21.94 -12.76
N ILE A 160 -27.22 -21.43 -11.56
CA ILE A 160 -27.45 -22.27 -10.39
C ILE A 160 -28.93 -22.67 -10.31
N PRO A 161 -29.25 -23.98 -10.28
CA PRO A 161 -30.61 -24.45 -10.04
C PRO A 161 -31.21 -23.89 -8.74
N GLN A 162 -32.52 -23.59 -8.75
CA GLN A 162 -33.20 -22.96 -7.62
C GLN A 162 -33.01 -23.67 -6.27
N PRO A 163 -33.03 -25.02 -6.17
CA PRO A 163 -32.81 -25.71 -4.90
C PRO A 163 -31.46 -25.35 -4.25
N LEU A 164 -30.39 -25.20 -5.04
CA LEU A 164 -29.03 -24.91 -4.56
C LEU A 164 -28.81 -23.43 -4.19
N LEU A 165 -29.70 -22.53 -4.62
CA LEU A 165 -29.71 -21.12 -4.21
C LEU A 165 -30.51 -20.88 -2.92
N GLY A 166 -31.31 -21.86 -2.50
CA GLY A 166 -32.20 -21.76 -1.35
C GLY A 166 -33.44 -20.89 -1.57
N ASN A 167 -34.10 -20.55 -0.47
CA ASN A 167 -35.28 -19.69 -0.40
C ASN A 167 -34.95 -18.18 -0.63
N PRO A 168 -35.93 -17.27 -0.64
CA PRO A 168 -35.66 -15.83 -0.80
C PRO A 168 -34.74 -15.19 0.26
N SER A 169 -34.75 -15.69 1.50
CA SER A 169 -33.89 -15.22 2.60
C SER A 169 -32.41 -15.53 2.32
N SER A 170 -32.10 -16.80 2.09
CA SER A 170 -30.74 -17.27 1.75
C SER A 170 -30.21 -16.63 0.47
N LYS A 171 -31.04 -16.40 -0.55
CA LYS A 171 -30.67 -15.63 -1.75
C LYS A 171 -30.23 -14.20 -1.40
N ARG A 172 -30.96 -13.52 -0.51
CA ARG A 172 -30.61 -12.16 -0.05
C ARG A 172 -29.29 -12.19 0.72
N SER A 173 -29.12 -13.10 1.67
CA SER A 173 -27.88 -13.28 2.43
C SER A 173 -26.68 -13.59 1.53
N LEU A 174 -26.84 -14.49 0.54
CA LEU A 174 -25.79 -14.81 -0.42
C LEU A 174 -25.40 -13.58 -1.27
N ARG A 175 -26.37 -12.78 -1.72
CA ARG A 175 -26.10 -11.52 -2.44
C ARG A 175 -25.35 -10.51 -1.55
N VAL A 176 -25.69 -10.43 -0.26
CA VAL A 176 -24.98 -9.60 0.72
C VAL A 176 -23.54 -10.09 0.92
N ASN A 177 -23.31 -11.40 0.98
CA ASN A 177 -21.97 -11.99 1.07
C ASN A 177 -21.13 -11.70 -0.18
N ILE A 178 -21.72 -11.77 -1.37
CA ILE A 178 -21.05 -11.37 -2.62
C ILE A 178 -20.70 -9.87 -2.61
N TRP A 179 -21.61 -9.02 -2.12
CA TRP A 179 -21.35 -7.60 -1.93
C TRP A 179 -20.18 -7.34 -0.97
N LYS A 180 -20.16 -8.03 0.18
CA LYS A 180 -19.05 -7.96 1.13
C LYS A 180 -17.73 -8.35 0.47
N PHE A 181 -17.69 -9.51 -0.20
CA PHE A 181 -16.49 -10.01 -0.89
C PHE A 181 -15.93 -9.02 -1.92
N ILE A 182 -16.80 -8.42 -2.74
CA ILE A 182 -16.43 -7.45 -3.78
C ILE A 182 -15.94 -6.13 -3.16
N ARG A 183 -16.55 -5.68 -2.05
CA ARG A 183 -16.20 -4.42 -1.39
C ARG A 183 -14.92 -4.49 -0.54
N LEU A 184 -14.41 -5.69 -0.26
CA LEU A 184 -13.17 -5.86 0.52
C LEU A 184 -12.01 -5.08 -0.09
N ARG A 185 -11.14 -4.55 0.78
CA ARG A 185 -9.91 -3.85 0.39
C ARG A 185 -8.82 -4.83 -0.01
N ARG A 186 -7.77 -4.35 -0.69
CA ARG A 186 -6.73 -5.18 -1.33
C ARG A 186 -6.12 -6.29 -0.46
N PHE A 187 -5.91 -6.04 0.83
CA PHE A 187 -5.24 -6.96 1.76
C PHE A 187 -6.19 -7.64 2.75
N GLU A 188 -7.49 -7.51 2.54
CA GLU A 188 -8.48 -8.15 3.39
C GLU A 188 -8.78 -9.57 2.93
N THR A 189 -9.02 -10.41 3.93
CA THR A 189 -9.35 -11.81 3.79
C THR A 189 -10.85 -12.03 3.94
N PHE A 190 -11.37 -13.07 3.30
CA PHE A 190 -12.76 -13.49 3.40
C PHE A 190 -12.81 -14.95 3.80
N GLN A 191 -13.40 -15.27 4.95
CA GLN A 191 -13.52 -16.64 5.43
C GLN A 191 -14.89 -17.20 5.05
N VAL A 192 -14.97 -18.51 4.83
CA VAL A 192 -16.26 -19.16 4.54
C VAL A 192 -17.16 -19.13 5.78
N THR A 193 -16.59 -19.22 6.98
CA THR A 193 -17.30 -19.08 8.26
C THR A 193 -18.03 -17.74 8.39
N ASP A 194 -17.45 -16.65 7.87
CA ASP A 194 -18.10 -15.33 7.80
C ASP A 194 -19.41 -15.38 6.99
N CYS A 195 -19.45 -16.19 5.94
CA CYS A 195 -20.62 -16.32 5.06
C CYS A 195 -21.72 -17.17 5.69
N ILE A 196 -21.34 -18.28 6.34
CA ILE A 196 -22.28 -19.28 6.86
C ILE A 196 -23.06 -18.76 8.05
N ARG A 197 -22.49 -17.90 8.90
CA ARG A 197 -23.24 -17.31 10.02
C ARG A 197 -24.51 -16.57 9.59
N GLU A 198 -24.56 -16.08 8.35
CA GLU A 198 -25.73 -15.41 7.77
C GLU A 198 -26.59 -16.33 6.88
N LEU A 199 -26.17 -17.58 6.67
CA LEU A 199 -26.85 -18.59 5.85
C LEU A 199 -27.27 -19.77 6.72
N LYS A 200 -28.56 -19.97 6.90
CA LYS A 200 -29.06 -21.07 7.74
C LYS A 200 -29.29 -22.32 6.89
N ALA A 201 -28.78 -23.48 7.33
CA ALA A 201 -28.97 -24.75 6.63
C ALA A 201 -30.45 -25.08 6.30
N PRO A 202 -31.44 -24.81 7.20
CA PRO A 202 -32.86 -25.01 6.89
C PRO A 202 -33.40 -24.21 5.70
N GLU A 203 -32.75 -23.10 5.32
CA GLU A 203 -33.17 -22.27 4.18
C GLU A 203 -32.85 -22.91 2.82
N TYR A 204 -32.04 -23.97 2.83
CA TYR A 204 -31.69 -24.76 1.67
C TYR A 204 -32.47 -26.07 1.70
N SER A 205 -33.60 -26.10 0.98
CA SER A 205 -34.49 -27.27 0.90
C SER A 205 -33.80 -28.58 0.47
N TRP A 206 -32.62 -28.50 -0.13
CA TRP A 206 -31.82 -29.67 -0.48
C TRP A 206 -31.08 -30.28 0.70
N LEU A 207 -30.76 -29.50 1.74
CA LEU A 207 -30.12 -29.96 2.99
C LEU A 207 -31.12 -30.64 3.92
N SER A 208 -32.33 -30.09 4.04
CA SER A 208 -33.40 -30.70 4.87
C SER A 208 -33.95 -32.00 4.28
N LYS A 209 -33.78 -32.21 2.97
CA LYS A 209 -34.10 -33.47 2.27
C LYS A 209 -33.01 -34.54 2.43
N ILE A 210 -31.87 -34.19 3.03
CA ILE A 210 -30.88 -35.15 3.48
C ILE A 210 -31.39 -35.73 4.80
N GLY A 211 -32.42 -36.56 4.73
CA GLY A 211 -32.59 -37.59 5.75
C GLY A 211 -31.60 -38.69 5.41
N PHE A 212 -30.77 -39.13 6.36
CA PHE A 212 -30.03 -40.39 6.28
C PHE A 212 -31.04 -41.55 6.30
N THR A 213 -31.90 -41.58 5.30
CA THR A 213 -32.93 -42.59 5.07
C THR A 213 -32.25 -43.84 4.51
N SER A 214 -32.92 -44.97 4.66
CA SER A 214 -32.48 -46.37 4.50
C SER A 214 -31.87 -46.80 3.16
N CYS A 215 -31.45 -45.85 2.31
CA CYS A 215 -30.68 -46.14 1.12
C CYS A 215 -29.19 -46.32 1.47
N PHE A 216 -28.58 -47.40 0.99
CA PHE A 216 -27.15 -47.69 1.15
C PHE A 216 -26.25 -46.53 0.67
N CYS A 217 -26.70 -45.78 -0.34
CA CYS A 217 -26.00 -44.62 -0.89
C CYS A 217 -25.91 -43.42 0.07
N SER A 218 -26.93 -43.18 0.92
CA SER A 218 -26.93 -42.08 1.90
C SER A 218 -26.02 -42.37 3.10
N VAL A 219 -25.93 -43.64 3.51
CA VAL A 219 -25.05 -44.10 4.60
C VAL A 219 -23.58 -43.94 4.20
N LEU A 220 -23.21 -44.39 3.00
CA LEU A 220 -21.86 -44.23 2.44
C LEU A 220 -21.43 -42.77 2.24
N LEU A 221 -22.35 -41.89 1.85
CA LEU A 221 -22.09 -40.44 1.78
C LEU A 221 -21.81 -39.84 3.17
N GLY A 222 -22.46 -40.36 4.23
CA GLY A 222 -22.28 -39.92 5.61
C GLY A 222 -20.96 -40.38 6.25
N GLU A 223 -20.53 -41.62 6.00
CA GLU A 223 -19.27 -42.15 6.56
C GLU A 223 -18.03 -41.49 5.93
N GLU A 224 -18.05 -41.20 4.63
CA GLU A 224 -16.87 -40.76 3.87
C GLU A 224 -16.63 -39.24 3.88
N THR A 225 -17.67 -38.45 4.14
CA THR A 225 -17.54 -36.99 4.29
C THR A 225 -17.04 -36.58 5.69
N GLY A 226 -16.68 -37.54 6.54
CA GLY A 226 -16.28 -37.30 7.93
C GLY A 226 -17.45 -36.88 8.83
N LEU A 227 -18.67 -37.19 8.40
CA LEU A 227 -19.92 -36.80 9.04
C LEU A 227 -20.39 -37.83 10.10
N SER A 228 -19.57 -38.82 10.47
CA SER A 228 -19.99 -39.95 11.32
C SER A 228 -20.30 -39.59 12.77
N ASN A 229 -19.67 -38.54 13.34
CA ASN A 229 -19.71 -38.26 14.79
C ASN A 229 -20.33 -36.90 15.17
N GLY A 230 -21.11 -36.26 14.29
CA GLY A 230 -21.72 -34.94 14.53
C GLY A 230 -23.25 -34.96 14.51
N THR A 231 -23.89 -33.96 15.12
CA THR A 231 -25.36 -33.78 15.02
C THR A 231 -25.77 -33.54 13.56
N GLU A 232 -26.98 -33.91 13.19
CA GLU A 232 -27.53 -33.70 11.83
C GLU A 232 -27.38 -32.25 11.33
N GLU A 233 -27.48 -31.29 12.24
CA GLU A 233 -27.24 -29.87 11.96
C GLU A 233 -25.77 -29.57 11.59
N GLN A 234 -24.79 -30.16 12.28
CA GLN A 234 -23.37 -30.01 11.96
C GLN A 234 -23.05 -30.60 10.58
N LYS A 235 -23.64 -31.74 10.26
CA LYS A 235 -23.51 -32.41 8.95
C LYS A 235 -24.02 -31.52 7.81
N GLN A 236 -25.20 -30.95 7.95
CA GLN A 236 -25.79 -30.02 6.98
C GLN A 236 -24.97 -28.74 6.83
N ASN A 237 -24.45 -28.19 7.93
CA ASN A 237 -23.58 -27.01 7.91
C ASN A 237 -22.23 -27.27 7.20
N ASN A 238 -21.65 -28.46 7.34
CA ASN A 238 -20.44 -28.85 6.61
C ASN A 238 -20.68 -28.93 5.10
N LEU A 239 -21.81 -29.49 4.67
CA LEU A 239 -22.18 -29.53 3.26
C LEU A 239 -22.42 -28.13 2.69
N LEU A 240 -23.08 -27.25 3.45
CA LEU A 240 -23.24 -25.85 3.09
C LEU A 240 -21.90 -25.14 2.98
N HIS A 241 -20.96 -25.43 3.89
CA HIS A 241 -19.61 -24.89 3.86
C HIS A 241 -18.86 -25.28 2.58
N CYS A 242 -18.87 -26.56 2.22
CA CYS A 242 -18.29 -27.07 0.98
C CYS A 242 -18.92 -26.40 -0.26
N TRP A 243 -20.25 -26.30 -0.29
CA TRP A 243 -20.98 -25.64 -1.38
C TRP A 243 -20.59 -24.16 -1.55
N ILE A 244 -20.58 -23.39 -0.46
CA ILE A 244 -20.24 -21.95 -0.50
C ILE A 244 -18.77 -21.75 -0.85
N SER A 245 -17.86 -22.55 -0.28
CA SER A 245 -16.43 -22.50 -0.59
C SER A 245 -16.17 -22.72 -2.09
N TRP A 246 -16.82 -23.74 -2.66
CA TRP A 246 -16.75 -24.02 -4.09
C TRP A 246 -17.38 -22.90 -4.93
N LEU A 247 -18.56 -22.41 -4.56
CA LEU A 247 -19.25 -21.32 -5.27
C LEU A 247 -18.35 -20.08 -5.42
N PHE A 248 -17.69 -19.65 -4.34
CA PHE A 248 -16.79 -18.51 -4.41
C PHE A 248 -15.52 -18.81 -5.20
N SER A 249 -14.89 -19.96 -4.96
CA SER A 249 -13.59 -20.32 -5.53
C SER A 249 -13.64 -20.66 -7.03
N ASP A 250 -14.69 -21.36 -7.46
CA ASP A 250 -14.80 -21.93 -8.81
C ASP A 250 -15.81 -21.19 -9.72
N ILE A 251 -16.67 -20.33 -9.16
CA ILE A 251 -17.61 -19.52 -9.94
C ILE A 251 -17.35 -18.02 -9.77
N VAL A 252 -17.50 -17.46 -8.56
CA VAL A 252 -17.45 -15.99 -8.35
C VAL A 252 -16.08 -15.41 -8.70
N ILE A 253 -15.00 -16.02 -8.19
CA ILE A 253 -13.63 -15.57 -8.46
C ILE A 253 -13.29 -15.66 -9.95
N PRO A 254 -13.51 -16.81 -10.65
CA PRO A 254 -13.27 -16.90 -12.08
C PRO A 254 -14.10 -15.93 -12.91
N LEU A 255 -15.37 -15.68 -12.53
CA LEU A 255 -16.23 -14.73 -13.23
C LEU A 255 -15.66 -13.30 -13.16
N ILE A 256 -15.30 -12.84 -11.95
CA ILE A 256 -14.67 -11.52 -11.77
C ILE A 256 -13.33 -11.47 -12.52
N SER A 257 -12.49 -12.47 -12.31
CA SER A 257 -11.15 -12.55 -12.88
C SER A 257 -11.15 -12.64 -14.41
N THR A 258 -12.23 -13.14 -15.03
CA THR A 258 -12.38 -13.21 -16.50
C THR A 258 -12.73 -11.86 -17.10
N TYR A 259 -13.68 -11.12 -16.53
CA TYR A 259 -14.21 -9.89 -17.14
C TYR A 259 -13.52 -8.62 -16.69
N PHE A 260 -12.95 -8.60 -15.48
CA PHE A 260 -12.33 -7.42 -14.89
C PHE A 260 -10.83 -7.58 -14.70
N TYR A 261 -10.10 -6.49 -14.90
CA TYR A 261 -8.81 -6.28 -14.30
C TYR A 261 -9.01 -5.57 -12.94
N VAL A 262 -8.69 -6.28 -11.86
CA VAL A 262 -8.89 -5.78 -10.49
C VAL A 262 -7.57 -5.22 -9.95
N THR A 263 -7.59 -3.95 -9.55
CA THR A 263 -6.42 -3.24 -9.00
C THR A 263 -6.84 -2.15 -8.01
N GLU A 264 -5.93 -1.72 -7.16
CA GLU A 264 -6.03 -0.47 -6.42
C GLU A 264 -5.55 0.73 -7.25
N ARG A 265 -5.81 1.94 -6.77
CA ARG A 265 -5.20 3.20 -7.25
C ARG A 265 -4.32 3.81 -6.18
N GLU A 266 -3.24 4.47 -6.59
CA GLU A 266 -2.28 5.09 -5.66
C GLU A 266 -2.97 6.14 -4.75
N THR A 267 -3.84 6.98 -5.32
CA THR A 267 -4.56 8.04 -4.61
C THR A 267 -5.68 7.56 -3.69
N LYS A 268 -6.16 6.32 -3.86
CA LYS A 268 -7.29 5.76 -3.11
C LYS A 268 -6.88 4.61 -2.18
N ARG A 269 -5.57 4.51 -1.90
CA ARG A 269 -4.97 3.61 -0.90
C ARG A 269 -5.34 2.14 -1.13
N TYR A 270 -6.16 1.54 -0.26
CA TYR A 270 -6.49 0.11 -0.32
C TYR A 270 -7.83 -0.19 -0.99
N ASP A 271 -8.54 0.84 -1.47
CA ASP A 271 -9.78 0.65 -2.24
C ASP A 271 -9.49 -0.11 -3.54
N VAL A 272 -10.44 -0.98 -3.90
CA VAL A 272 -10.30 -1.89 -5.04
C VAL A 272 -11.22 -1.42 -6.16
N PHE A 273 -10.68 -1.37 -7.37
CA PHE A 273 -11.36 -0.92 -8.58
C PHE A 273 -11.45 -2.07 -9.58
N TYR A 274 -12.59 -2.13 -10.27
CA TYR A 274 -12.93 -3.20 -11.21
C TYR A 274 -13.01 -2.61 -12.62
N TYR A 275 -11.92 -2.68 -13.36
CA TYR A 275 -11.89 -2.21 -14.74
C TYR A 275 -12.32 -3.31 -15.70
N PRO A 276 -13.32 -3.10 -16.56
CA PRO A 276 -13.54 -3.99 -17.69
C PRO A 276 -12.24 -4.21 -18.47
N LYS A 277 -11.92 -5.47 -18.83
CA LYS A 277 -10.63 -5.76 -19.49
C LYS A 277 -10.45 -5.05 -20.82
N SER A 278 -11.53 -4.73 -21.53
CA SER A 278 -11.47 -3.90 -22.74
C SER A 278 -10.96 -2.50 -22.45
N VAL A 279 -11.53 -1.84 -21.44
CA VAL A 279 -11.10 -0.51 -20.97
C VAL A 279 -9.66 -0.55 -20.48
N TRP A 280 -9.32 -1.55 -19.65
CA TRP A 280 -7.97 -1.70 -19.13
C TRP A 280 -6.94 -1.88 -20.24
N ARG A 281 -7.27 -2.66 -21.29
CA ARG A 281 -6.40 -2.84 -22.45
C ARG A 281 -6.11 -1.50 -23.11
N ASN A 282 -7.13 -0.70 -23.41
CA ASN A 282 -6.98 0.61 -24.05
C ASN A 282 -6.10 1.55 -23.20
N LEU A 283 -6.39 1.65 -21.89
CA LEU A 283 -5.59 2.41 -20.94
C LEU A 283 -4.09 2.02 -20.97
N THR A 284 -3.82 0.71 -20.94
CA THR A 284 -2.43 0.23 -20.97
C THR A 284 -1.78 0.37 -22.33
N SER A 285 -2.51 0.26 -23.44
CA SER A 285 -1.95 0.43 -24.80
C SER A 285 -1.42 1.84 -24.99
N ASN A 286 -2.16 2.86 -24.55
CA ASN A 286 -1.73 4.26 -24.62
C ASN A 286 -0.46 4.49 -23.77
N THR A 287 -0.44 3.91 -22.57
CA THR A 287 0.74 3.99 -21.68
C THR A 287 1.96 3.30 -22.30
N ILE A 288 1.77 2.12 -22.90
CA ILE A 288 2.84 1.37 -23.58
C ILE A 288 3.37 2.15 -24.79
N ALA A 289 2.49 2.78 -25.58
CA ALA A 289 2.89 3.61 -26.71
C ALA A 289 3.75 4.80 -26.25
N SER A 290 3.35 5.47 -25.18
CA SER A 290 4.13 6.56 -24.57
C SER A 290 5.50 6.08 -24.07
N LEU A 291 5.55 4.93 -23.39
CA LEU A 291 6.81 4.33 -22.92
C LEU A 291 7.72 3.91 -24.07
N ASN A 292 7.17 3.40 -25.18
CA ASN A 292 7.96 3.03 -26.35
C ASN A 292 8.57 4.24 -27.05
N ALA A 293 7.88 5.38 -27.04
CA ALA A 293 8.39 6.61 -27.63
C ALA A 293 9.49 7.26 -26.79
N GLN A 294 9.49 7.03 -25.46
CA GLN A 294 10.36 7.76 -24.52
C GLN A 294 11.54 6.93 -24.01
N SER A 295 11.31 5.69 -23.57
CA SER A 295 12.27 4.98 -22.72
C SER A 295 12.46 3.49 -23.04
N PHE A 296 11.54 2.86 -23.77
CA PHE A 296 11.54 1.41 -24.01
C PHE A 296 11.65 1.05 -25.50
N LYS A 297 12.53 0.10 -25.82
CA LYS A 297 12.64 -0.49 -27.16
C LYS A 297 12.03 -1.87 -27.20
N ILE A 298 11.09 -2.10 -28.12
CA ILE A 298 10.49 -3.43 -28.35
C ILE A 298 11.55 -4.36 -28.94
N LEU A 299 11.76 -5.52 -28.31
CA LEU A 299 12.60 -6.59 -28.84
C LEU A 299 11.76 -7.47 -29.78
N ARG A 300 11.79 -7.17 -31.09
CA ARG A 300 11.14 -7.99 -32.13
C ARG A 300 12.10 -9.10 -32.57
N GLY A 301 11.59 -10.33 -32.75
CA GLY A 301 12.35 -11.44 -33.36
C GLY A 301 13.36 -12.19 -32.49
N THR A 302 13.66 -11.72 -31.26
CA THR A 302 14.60 -12.41 -30.38
C THR A 302 14.01 -13.72 -29.82
N SER A 303 14.73 -14.85 -29.97
CA SER A 303 14.27 -16.16 -29.48
C SER A 303 13.98 -16.12 -27.97
N ARG A 304 12.82 -16.65 -27.57
CA ARG A 304 12.41 -16.76 -26.15
C ARG A 304 13.42 -17.56 -25.31
N ARG A 305 14.23 -18.43 -25.93
CA ARG A 305 15.31 -19.17 -25.27
C ARG A 305 16.51 -18.25 -25.02
N ALA A 306 16.95 -17.48 -26.02
CA ALA A 306 18.02 -16.50 -25.87
C ALA A 306 17.71 -15.46 -24.77
N ILE A 307 16.50 -14.90 -24.74
CA ILE A 307 16.07 -13.95 -23.68
C ILE A 307 16.10 -14.60 -22.29
N LYS A 308 15.68 -15.86 -22.16
CA LYS A 308 15.70 -16.59 -20.88
C LYS A 308 17.11 -16.88 -20.37
N HIS A 309 18.05 -17.15 -21.27
CA HIS A 309 19.44 -17.47 -20.94
C HIS A 309 20.29 -16.21 -20.72
N LEU A 310 19.99 -15.11 -21.40
CA LEU A 310 20.76 -13.87 -21.30
C LEU A 310 20.34 -12.99 -20.12
N TYR A 311 19.04 -12.85 -19.79
CA TYR A 311 18.62 -11.97 -18.69
C TYR A 311 17.30 -12.42 -18.04
N ARG A 312 17.22 -12.39 -16.69
CA ARG A 312 15.98 -12.73 -15.95
C ARG A 312 14.89 -11.68 -16.21
N SER A 313 14.03 -11.88 -17.21
CA SER A 313 12.98 -10.91 -17.56
C SER A 313 12.04 -10.62 -16.38
N SER A 314 11.83 -9.35 -16.06
CA SER A 314 10.94 -8.92 -14.98
C SER A 314 9.55 -8.58 -15.50
N ARG A 315 8.49 -9.00 -14.80
CA ARG A 315 7.10 -8.74 -15.23
C ARG A 315 6.66 -7.34 -14.80
N VAL A 316 6.07 -6.58 -15.73
CA VAL A 316 5.51 -5.27 -15.42
C VAL A 316 4.05 -5.36 -15.00
N ARG A 317 3.74 -4.66 -13.92
CA ARG A 317 2.40 -4.40 -13.43
C ARG A 317 2.10 -2.92 -13.55
N PHE A 318 0.92 -2.57 -14.01
CA PHE A 318 0.48 -1.18 -14.07
C PHE A 318 -0.37 -0.82 -12.85
N LEU A 319 -0.11 0.36 -12.27
CA LEU A 319 -0.83 0.95 -11.14
C LEU A 319 -1.39 2.32 -11.56
N PRO A 320 -2.72 2.52 -11.52
CA PRO A 320 -3.29 3.82 -11.85
C PRO A 320 -2.98 4.89 -10.78
N LYS A 321 -2.67 6.09 -11.25
CA LYS A 321 -2.51 7.32 -10.47
C LYS A 321 -3.73 8.24 -10.70
N ALA A 322 -3.59 9.52 -10.37
CA ALA A 322 -4.64 10.52 -10.59
C ALA A 322 -4.89 10.79 -12.09
N LYS A 323 -3.83 11.01 -12.87
CA LYS A 323 -3.90 11.43 -14.29
C LYS A 323 -3.22 10.44 -15.25
N ASP A 324 -2.37 9.56 -14.72
CA ASP A 324 -1.51 8.66 -15.48
C ASP A 324 -1.49 7.22 -14.90
N ILE A 325 -0.69 6.36 -15.50
CA ILE A 325 -0.51 4.97 -15.07
C ILE A 325 0.99 4.71 -14.85
N ARG A 326 1.32 4.26 -13.63
CA ARG A 326 2.69 3.94 -13.22
C ARG A 326 3.03 2.47 -13.55
N PRO A 327 4.09 2.19 -14.32
CA PRO A 327 4.64 0.84 -14.43
C PRO A 327 5.42 0.48 -13.16
N LEU A 328 5.15 -0.71 -12.61
CA LEU A 328 5.83 -1.30 -11.47
C LEU A 328 6.45 -2.62 -11.89
N VAL A 329 7.75 -2.78 -11.69
CA VAL A 329 8.47 -3.98 -12.13
C VAL A 329 8.54 -4.98 -10.98
N ASN A 330 8.08 -6.21 -11.23
CA ASN A 330 8.09 -7.27 -10.22
C ASN A 330 9.42 -8.04 -10.28
N PHE A 331 10.30 -7.74 -9.33
CA PHE A 331 11.62 -8.33 -9.18
C PHE A 331 11.69 -9.55 -8.26
N LYS A 332 10.58 -10.15 -7.82
CA LYS A 332 10.58 -11.30 -6.88
C LYS A 332 11.45 -12.49 -7.32
N ALA A 333 11.65 -12.67 -8.63
CA ALA A 333 12.53 -13.72 -9.15
C ALA A 333 14.02 -13.34 -9.07
N GLN A 334 14.37 -12.05 -9.16
CA GLN A 334 15.73 -11.53 -9.08
C GLN A 334 16.16 -11.22 -7.64
N SER A 335 15.23 -11.01 -6.70
CA SER A 335 15.55 -10.72 -5.29
C SER A 335 16.23 -11.88 -4.54
N LYS A 336 16.17 -13.10 -5.11
CA LYS A 336 16.88 -14.28 -4.60
C LYS A 336 18.34 -14.37 -5.07
N ASP A 337 18.79 -13.43 -5.91
CA ASP A 337 20.17 -13.37 -6.36
C ASP A 337 21.10 -12.91 -5.23
N GLY A 338 22.00 -13.81 -4.83
CA GLY A 338 23.02 -13.54 -3.82
C GLY A 338 23.93 -12.39 -4.22
N ILE A 339 24.33 -12.30 -5.49
CA ILE A 339 25.26 -11.28 -5.98
C ILE A 339 24.60 -9.90 -5.97
N LEU A 340 23.34 -9.81 -6.40
CA LEU A 340 22.59 -8.55 -6.33
C LEU A 340 22.40 -8.07 -4.86
N ASN A 341 22.25 -9.00 -3.91
CA ASN A 341 22.22 -8.65 -2.48
C ASN A 341 23.58 -8.10 -2.02
N LYS A 342 24.69 -8.73 -2.42
CA LYS A 342 26.04 -8.24 -2.16
C LYS A 342 26.23 -6.81 -2.70
N CYS A 343 25.87 -6.57 -3.97
CA CYS A 343 25.94 -5.24 -4.60
C CYS A 343 25.16 -4.19 -3.80
N HIS A 344 23.93 -4.52 -3.37
CA HIS A 344 23.10 -3.61 -2.59
C HIS A 344 23.77 -3.22 -1.26
N LEU A 345 24.40 -4.18 -0.60
CA LEU A 345 25.08 -3.97 0.67
C LEU A 345 26.35 -3.11 0.49
N VAL A 346 27.14 -3.36 -0.55
CA VAL A 346 28.32 -2.53 -0.89
C VAL A 346 27.91 -1.07 -1.10
N ILE A 347 26.92 -0.80 -1.97
CA ILE A 347 26.47 0.58 -2.24
C ILE A 347 25.89 1.22 -0.97
N LYS A 348 25.17 0.46 -0.14
CA LYS A 348 24.65 0.95 1.13
C LYS A 348 25.78 1.37 2.08
N LYS A 349 26.85 0.59 2.16
CA LYS A 349 28.01 0.90 2.99
C LYS A 349 28.77 2.12 2.48
N ILE A 350 29.00 2.21 1.16
CA ILE A 350 29.60 3.40 0.54
C ILE A 350 28.82 4.67 0.89
N ARG A 351 27.48 4.61 0.84
CA ARG A 351 26.59 5.71 1.26
C ARG A 351 26.75 6.07 2.73
N ASP A 352 26.87 5.07 3.60
CA ASP A 352 26.99 5.30 5.04
C ASP A 352 28.38 5.88 5.40
N ASP A 353 29.42 5.55 4.63
CA ASP A 353 30.80 6.00 4.84
C ASP A 353 31.13 7.34 4.17
N ASN A 354 30.47 7.65 3.06
CA ASN A 354 30.73 8.83 2.23
C ASN A 354 29.39 9.50 1.84
N PRO A 355 28.65 10.04 2.82
CA PRO A 355 27.34 10.64 2.59
C PRO A 355 27.37 11.83 1.61
N GLU A 356 28.48 12.57 1.55
CA GLU A 356 28.69 13.72 0.68
C GLU A 356 28.62 13.37 -0.82
N MET A 357 28.97 12.14 -1.21
CA MET A 357 28.81 11.66 -2.59
C MET A 357 27.34 11.61 -3.02
N PHE A 358 26.43 11.46 -2.06
CA PHE A 358 24.98 11.47 -2.29
C PHE A 358 24.38 12.87 -2.18
N GLY A 359 25.22 13.91 -2.08
CA GLY A 359 24.84 15.31 -1.97
C GLY A 359 24.02 15.59 -0.71
N SER A 360 22.95 16.36 -0.84
CA SER A 360 22.07 16.73 0.28
C SER A 360 20.97 15.68 0.56
N SER A 361 21.20 14.43 0.17
CA SER A 361 20.20 13.35 0.30
C SER A 361 19.96 12.97 1.76
N VAL A 362 18.70 13.02 2.18
CA VAL A 362 18.20 12.45 3.43
C VAL A 362 17.45 11.14 3.13
N PHE A 363 17.79 10.07 3.84
CA PHE A 363 17.22 8.73 3.59
C PHE A 363 16.08 8.35 4.55
N ASP A 364 15.95 9.11 5.64
CA ASP A 364 14.93 8.95 6.67
C ASP A 364 14.68 10.29 7.40
N TYR A 365 13.75 10.27 8.36
CA TYR A 365 13.44 11.45 9.16
C TYR A 365 14.52 11.79 10.21
N ASP A 366 15.43 10.87 10.52
CA ASP A 366 16.56 11.15 11.42
C ASP A 366 17.56 12.08 10.73
N GLY A 367 17.85 11.85 9.45
CA GLY A 367 18.64 12.77 8.61
C GLY A 367 18.00 14.15 8.48
N VAL A 368 16.69 14.21 8.22
CA VAL A 368 15.94 15.48 8.18
C VAL A 368 16.05 16.23 9.50
N TYR A 369 15.82 15.51 10.61
CA TYR A 369 15.86 16.08 11.95
C TYR A 369 17.24 16.64 12.30
N LYS A 370 18.32 15.91 12.01
CA LYS A 370 19.69 16.37 12.26
C LYS A 370 20.01 17.65 11.50
N ASN A 371 19.74 17.66 10.20
CA ASN A 371 20.04 18.80 9.34
C ASN A 371 19.21 20.03 9.73
N LEU A 372 17.92 19.86 10.00
CA LEU A 372 17.04 20.95 10.43
C LEU A 372 17.44 21.49 11.82
N SER A 373 17.71 20.61 12.79
CA SER A 373 18.15 21.01 14.12
C SER A 373 19.48 21.79 14.07
N SER A 374 20.43 21.36 13.23
CA SER A 374 21.71 22.05 13.06
C SER A 374 21.50 23.43 12.44
N PHE A 375 20.70 23.52 11.37
CA PHE A 375 20.42 24.79 10.70
C PHE A 375 19.68 25.77 11.61
N MET A 376 18.61 25.33 12.28
CA MET A 376 17.87 26.20 13.21
C MET A 376 18.74 26.69 14.36
N SER A 377 19.73 25.89 14.80
CA SER A 377 20.69 26.30 15.82
C SER A 377 21.64 27.38 15.33
N SER A 378 22.16 27.27 14.09
CA SER A 378 23.07 28.26 13.51
C SER A 378 22.37 29.58 13.18
N VAL A 379 21.13 29.54 12.65
CA VAL A 379 20.41 30.75 12.22
C VAL A 379 19.43 31.31 13.26
N ARG A 380 19.42 30.78 14.49
CA ARG A 380 18.40 31.11 15.53
C ARG A 380 18.20 32.60 15.79
N ARG A 381 19.29 33.36 15.79
CA ARG A 381 19.27 34.82 16.01
C ARG A 381 18.63 35.55 14.82
N GLN A 382 19.05 35.19 13.60
CA GLN A 382 18.56 35.80 12.36
C GLN A 382 17.10 35.45 12.07
N LEU A 383 16.63 34.26 12.48
CA LEU A 383 15.23 33.83 12.33
C LEU A 383 14.22 34.76 13.04
N LYS A 384 14.65 35.53 14.05
CA LYS A 384 13.76 36.51 14.73
C LYS A 384 13.58 37.80 13.94
N GLU A 385 14.53 38.12 13.05
CA GLU A 385 14.63 39.43 12.37
C GLU A 385 14.35 39.30 10.87
N SER A 386 14.58 38.12 10.29
CA SER A 386 14.51 37.86 8.85
C SER A 386 13.34 36.96 8.47
N LYS A 387 12.79 37.20 7.28
CA LYS A 387 11.81 36.29 6.68
C LYS A 387 12.48 35.02 6.16
N ILE A 388 11.75 33.92 6.23
CA ILE A 388 12.19 32.62 5.77
C ILE A 388 11.65 32.40 4.36
N TYR A 389 12.50 31.92 3.46
CA TYR A 389 12.13 31.59 2.09
C TYR A 389 12.36 30.10 1.84
N ILE A 390 11.29 29.40 1.51
CA ILE A 390 11.30 27.96 1.30
C ILE A 390 10.94 27.70 -0.17
N VAL A 391 11.71 26.84 -0.83
CA VAL A 391 11.43 26.34 -2.18
C VAL A 391 11.46 24.82 -2.14
N VAL A 392 10.46 24.21 -2.75
CA VAL A 392 10.34 22.78 -2.84
C VAL A 392 10.00 22.37 -4.26
N ALA A 393 10.72 21.36 -4.76
CA ALA A 393 10.64 20.91 -6.15
C ALA A 393 10.67 19.38 -6.23
N ASP A 394 9.71 18.79 -6.93
CA ASP A 394 9.60 17.34 -7.17
C ASP A 394 10.14 17.04 -8.57
N VAL A 395 11.13 16.14 -8.68
CA VAL A 395 11.62 15.72 -10.00
C VAL A 395 10.56 14.90 -10.73
N SER A 396 10.25 15.30 -11.95
CA SER A 396 9.29 14.60 -12.79
C SER A 396 9.84 13.24 -13.21
N LYS A 397 9.17 12.17 -12.76
CA LYS A 397 9.53 10.76 -13.10
C LYS A 397 11.00 10.43 -12.84
N ALA A 398 11.53 10.81 -11.68
CA ALA A 398 12.94 10.67 -11.30
C ALA A 398 13.64 9.37 -11.77
N PHE A 399 13.09 8.21 -11.40
CA PHE A 399 13.66 6.91 -11.81
C PHE A 399 13.69 6.72 -13.34
N ASP A 400 12.68 7.21 -14.06
CA ASP A 400 12.54 7.00 -15.50
C ASP A 400 13.43 7.97 -16.31
N CYS A 401 13.93 9.03 -15.69
CA CYS A 401 14.77 10.07 -16.31
C CYS A 401 16.28 9.77 -16.28
N VAL A 402 16.73 8.89 -15.38
CA VAL A 402 18.17 8.62 -15.16
C VAL A 402 18.88 8.21 -16.46
N ASN A 403 19.88 9.00 -16.87
CA ASN A 403 20.73 8.67 -17.99
C ASN A 403 21.70 7.54 -17.61
N HIS A 404 21.67 6.44 -18.36
CA HIS A 404 22.49 5.26 -18.08
C HIS A 404 23.98 5.51 -18.17
N ASP A 405 24.45 6.25 -19.17
CA ASP A 405 25.88 6.47 -19.41
C ASP A 405 26.48 7.38 -18.34
N VAL A 406 25.74 8.42 -17.97
CA VAL A 406 26.12 9.30 -16.86
C VAL A 406 26.13 8.53 -15.54
N LEU A 407 25.11 7.71 -15.27
CA LEU A 407 25.05 6.89 -14.05
C LEU A 407 26.24 5.92 -13.97
N LEU A 408 26.57 5.21 -15.06
CA LEU A 408 27.67 4.25 -15.05
C LEU A 408 29.03 4.93 -14.81
N LYS A 409 29.27 6.10 -15.41
CA LYS A 409 30.48 6.89 -15.14
C LYS A 409 30.60 7.27 -13.66
N ILE A 410 29.52 7.80 -13.08
CA ILE A 410 29.49 8.14 -11.64
C ILE A 410 29.80 6.91 -10.79
N MET A 411 29.31 5.74 -11.18
CA MET A 411 29.54 4.51 -10.43
C MET A 411 30.99 4.00 -10.51
N ASP A 412 31.64 4.20 -11.65
CA ASP A 412 33.06 3.87 -11.81
C ASP A 412 33.95 4.76 -10.92
N ASP A 413 33.60 6.04 -10.78
CA ASP A 413 34.30 6.99 -9.91
C ASP A 413 34.11 6.68 -8.40
N VAL A 414 32.94 6.14 -8.04
CA VAL A 414 32.57 5.80 -6.66
C VAL A 414 33.17 4.47 -6.21
N LEU A 415 33.28 3.49 -7.11
CA LEU A 415 33.83 2.17 -6.81
C LEU A 415 35.36 2.15 -6.92
N LYS A 416 36.05 2.68 -5.90
CA LYS A 416 37.52 2.78 -5.89
C LYS A 416 38.26 1.49 -5.46
N GLY A 417 37.61 0.57 -4.76
CA GLY A 417 38.24 -0.65 -4.26
C GLY A 417 38.22 -1.79 -5.28
N ASP A 418 39.30 -2.57 -5.36
CA ASP A 418 39.40 -3.72 -6.27
C ASP A 418 38.59 -4.93 -5.79
N GLU A 419 38.52 -5.13 -4.47
CA GLU A 419 37.73 -6.18 -3.83
C GLU A 419 37.03 -5.67 -2.58
N TYR A 420 35.78 -6.08 -2.40
CA TYR A 420 34.93 -5.71 -1.29
C TYR A 420 34.56 -6.96 -0.47
N ALA A 421 35.04 -7.04 0.77
CA ALA A 421 34.73 -8.16 1.66
C ALA A 421 33.52 -7.86 2.55
N LEU A 422 32.42 -8.60 2.37
CA LEU A 422 31.17 -8.47 3.11
C LEU A 422 31.16 -9.44 4.29
N ARG A 423 31.15 -8.93 5.53
CA ARG A 423 31.01 -9.76 6.74
C ARG A 423 29.60 -9.64 7.31
N LYS A 424 29.03 -10.73 7.82
CA LYS A 424 27.73 -10.65 8.52
C LYS A 424 27.97 -10.35 10.00
N CYS A 425 27.61 -9.17 10.44
CA CYS A 425 27.65 -8.78 11.85
C CYS A 425 26.24 -8.58 12.42
N THR A 426 26.09 -8.99 13.67
CA THR A 426 24.85 -8.82 14.42
C THR A 426 25.09 -7.81 15.54
N LYS A 427 24.34 -6.70 15.55
CA LYS A 427 24.40 -5.72 16.64
C LYS A 427 23.48 -6.17 17.77
N VAL A 428 24.02 -6.33 18.96
CA VAL A 428 23.29 -6.61 20.19
C VAL A 428 23.23 -5.34 21.02
N ILE A 429 22.03 -4.78 21.18
CA ILE A 429 21.81 -3.57 21.98
C ILE A 429 21.07 -3.97 23.25
N TYR A 430 21.65 -3.64 24.41
CA TYR A 430 21.00 -3.87 25.69
C TYR A 430 20.20 -2.64 26.12
N SER A 431 18.88 -2.78 26.28
CA SER A 431 18.02 -1.70 26.75
C SER A 431 17.82 -1.82 28.25
N ARG A 432 18.52 -0.99 29.04
CA ARG A 432 18.33 -0.91 30.51
C ARG A 432 16.86 -0.67 30.90
N SER A 433 16.14 0.18 30.17
CA SER A 433 14.73 0.50 30.45
C SER A 433 13.74 -0.65 30.26
N LYS A 434 14.10 -1.68 29.48
CA LYS A 434 13.22 -2.83 29.18
C LYS A 434 13.80 -4.15 29.65
N ASN A 435 15.01 -4.14 30.22
CA ASN A 435 15.76 -5.32 30.64
C ASN A 435 15.84 -6.42 29.56
N VAL A 436 15.97 -6.01 28.28
CA VAL A 436 15.95 -6.91 27.12
C VAL A 436 17.09 -6.56 26.16
N ALA A 437 17.78 -7.59 25.69
CA ALA A 437 18.75 -7.50 24.61
C ALA A 437 18.03 -7.59 23.25
N TYR A 438 18.24 -6.59 22.40
CA TYR A 438 17.76 -6.57 21.02
C TYR A 438 18.87 -7.06 20.10
N ARG A 439 18.53 -8.02 19.24
CA ARG A 439 19.42 -8.53 18.20
C ARG A 439 19.01 -7.92 16.85
N PHE A 440 19.95 -7.24 16.19
CA PHE A 440 19.77 -6.70 14.85
C PHE A 440 20.76 -7.38 13.89
N ASP A 441 20.23 -8.25 13.04
CA ASP A 441 20.99 -8.92 11.98
C ASP A 441 21.04 -8.03 10.74
N SER A 442 21.95 -7.07 10.65
CA SER A 442 21.99 -6.20 9.46
C SER A 442 23.23 -5.35 9.25
N ASN A 443 24.38 -5.68 9.85
CA ASN A 443 25.58 -4.88 9.63
C ASN A 443 26.54 -5.68 8.75
N VAL A 444 26.84 -5.12 7.59
CA VAL A 444 27.85 -5.67 6.69
C VAL A 444 29.03 -4.73 6.69
N SER A 445 30.16 -5.17 7.24
CA SER A 445 31.41 -4.46 7.04
C SER A 445 31.92 -4.75 5.63
N VAL A 446 32.50 -3.74 5.01
CA VAL A 446 33.14 -3.79 3.70
C VAL A 446 34.57 -3.31 3.91
N SER A 447 35.56 -4.17 3.72
CA SER A 447 36.98 -3.78 3.70
C SER A 447 37.49 -3.80 2.26
N ASN A 448 38.21 -2.76 1.85
CA ASN A 448 39.07 -2.84 0.66
C ASN A 448 40.24 -3.75 1.02
N GLY A 449 40.46 -4.81 0.26
CA GLY A 449 41.42 -5.87 0.57
C GLY A 449 42.78 -5.31 1.01
N ASN A 450 43.12 -5.48 2.31
CA ASN A 450 44.45 -5.80 2.84
C ASN A 450 44.63 -5.60 4.36
N SER A 451 43.61 -5.23 5.14
CA SER A 451 43.75 -5.22 6.60
C SER A 451 42.68 -6.08 7.28
N ILE A 452 43.15 -7.12 7.98
CA ILE A 452 42.39 -7.84 9.01
C ILE A 452 41.95 -6.88 10.14
N ASN A 453 42.54 -5.68 10.19
CA ASN A 453 42.39 -4.67 11.23
C ASN A 453 41.51 -3.44 10.88
N ASP A 454 40.89 -3.35 9.69
CA ASP A 454 39.91 -2.28 9.40
C ASP A 454 38.54 -2.56 10.05
N PHE A 455 38.54 -2.62 11.38
CA PHE A 455 37.33 -2.54 12.20
C PHE A 455 36.96 -1.08 12.48
N SER A 456 37.01 -0.21 11.48
CA SER A 456 36.25 1.06 11.55
C SER A 456 34.78 0.78 11.17
N ILE A 457 34.15 -0.15 11.89
CA ILE A 457 32.71 -0.04 12.09
C ILE A 457 32.61 0.99 13.21
N GLN A 458 32.67 2.28 12.89
CA GLN A 458 32.14 3.25 13.83
C GLN A 458 30.70 2.80 14.07
N PRO A 459 30.34 2.37 15.29
CA PRO A 459 28.94 2.16 15.58
C PRO A 459 28.31 3.53 15.34
N SER A 460 27.54 3.66 14.27
CA SER A 460 26.60 4.77 14.15
C SER A 460 25.87 4.78 15.48
N SER A 461 25.99 5.92 16.15
CA SER A 461 26.31 6.08 17.56
C SER A 461 25.42 5.27 18.52
N GLY A 462 25.94 4.89 19.69
CA GLY A 462 25.15 4.28 20.78
C GLY A 462 25.53 2.83 21.12
N GLY A 463 25.76 2.61 22.42
CA GLY A 463 26.27 1.38 23.03
C GLY A 463 25.58 0.10 22.57
N GLY A 464 26.39 -0.91 22.25
CA GLY A 464 25.98 -2.24 21.84
C GLY A 464 27.18 -3.07 21.44
N ILE A 465 27.07 -4.39 21.55
CA ILE A 465 28.12 -5.33 21.17
C ILE A 465 27.88 -5.76 19.73
N LEU A 466 28.86 -5.58 18.86
CA LEU A 466 28.84 -6.15 17.51
C LEU A 466 29.43 -7.56 17.57
N VAL A 467 28.65 -8.55 17.16
CA VAL A 467 29.07 -9.95 17.10
C VAL A 467 29.27 -10.33 15.63
N ASP A 468 30.52 -10.55 15.23
CA ASP A 468 30.84 -11.15 13.94
C ASP A 468 30.29 -12.59 13.90
N GLN A 469 29.54 -12.92 12.85
CA GLN A 469 28.96 -14.25 12.65
C GLN A 469 29.94 -15.21 11.94
N GLY A 470 31.19 -14.80 11.67
CA GLY A 470 32.23 -15.64 11.07
C GLY A 470 31.98 -15.97 9.60
N THR A 471 31.05 -15.28 8.94
CA THR A 471 30.74 -15.48 7.51
C THR A 471 31.23 -14.27 6.72
N VAL A 472 32.27 -14.50 5.92
CA VAL A 472 32.86 -13.51 5.01
C VAL A 472 32.57 -13.93 3.59
N SER A 473 32.04 -13.01 2.79
CA SER A 473 31.86 -13.22 1.35
C SER A 473 32.48 -12.05 0.60
N THR A 474 33.36 -12.31 -0.35
CA THR A 474 33.95 -11.24 -1.16
C THR A 474 33.20 -11.05 -2.48
N ILE A 475 33.40 -9.89 -3.08
CA ILE A 475 32.98 -9.55 -4.43
C ILE A 475 34.01 -8.60 -5.06
N ARG A 476 34.46 -8.93 -6.27
CA ARG A 476 35.42 -8.10 -6.99
C ARG A 476 34.73 -6.93 -7.71
N LYS A 477 35.47 -5.87 -7.97
CA LYS A 477 34.98 -4.68 -8.68
C LYS A 477 34.42 -5.03 -10.07
N GLU A 478 35.06 -5.93 -10.81
CA GLU A 478 34.60 -6.30 -12.17
C GLU A 478 33.27 -7.05 -12.12
N GLU A 479 33.03 -7.83 -11.06
CA GLU A 479 31.75 -8.52 -10.85
C GLU A 479 30.65 -7.53 -10.45
N LEU A 480 30.96 -6.56 -9.57
CA LEU A 480 30.06 -5.47 -9.21
C LEU A 480 29.67 -4.65 -10.45
N GLN A 481 30.66 -4.16 -11.20
CA GLN A 481 30.45 -3.34 -12.40
C GLN A 481 29.61 -4.09 -13.45
N ARG A 482 29.90 -5.38 -13.66
CA ARG A 482 29.09 -6.23 -14.57
C ARG A 482 27.63 -6.29 -14.13
N VAL A 483 27.37 -6.60 -12.86
CA VAL A 483 25.99 -6.68 -12.35
C VAL A 483 25.30 -5.33 -12.47
N LEU A 484 25.98 -4.25 -12.12
CA LEU A 484 25.45 -2.89 -12.20
C LEU A 484 25.13 -2.50 -13.65
N PHE A 485 26.04 -2.78 -14.59
CA PHE A 485 25.83 -2.61 -16.01
C PHE A 485 24.61 -3.40 -16.49
N GLU A 486 24.49 -4.68 -16.13
CA GLU A 486 23.34 -5.51 -16.49
C GLU A 486 22.02 -4.96 -15.94
N GLN A 487 22.02 -4.46 -14.70
CA GLN A 487 20.82 -3.90 -14.07
C GLN A 487 20.38 -2.56 -14.67
N VAL A 488 21.33 -1.77 -15.18
CA VAL A 488 21.07 -0.45 -15.79
C VAL A 488 20.76 -0.59 -17.28
N LYS A 489 21.68 -1.15 -18.07
CA LYS A 489 21.62 -1.21 -19.54
C LYS A 489 20.88 -2.44 -20.09
N CYS A 490 20.89 -3.57 -19.36
CA CYS A 490 20.31 -4.84 -19.85
C CYS A 490 18.97 -5.19 -19.21
N ASN A 491 18.24 -4.21 -18.68
CA ASN A 491 16.98 -4.46 -18.00
C ASN A 491 15.84 -4.78 -19.00
N ILE A 492 15.49 -6.07 -19.10
CA ILE A 492 14.40 -6.56 -19.97
C ILE A 492 13.10 -6.70 -19.19
N LEU A 493 12.09 -5.99 -19.66
CA LEU A 493 10.74 -5.94 -19.11
C LEU A 493 9.77 -6.75 -19.96
N LYS A 494 8.96 -7.59 -19.32
CA LYS A 494 7.87 -8.34 -19.96
C LYS A 494 6.52 -7.66 -19.74
N ILE A 495 5.91 -7.18 -20.82
CA ILE A 495 4.57 -6.59 -20.84
C ILE A 495 3.68 -7.39 -21.78
N GLY A 496 2.72 -8.13 -21.21
CA GLY A 496 1.88 -9.05 -21.98
C GLY A 496 2.73 -10.17 -22.61
N HIS A 497 2.68 -10.29 -23.94
CA HIS A 497 3.45 -11.26 -24.71
C HIS A 497 4.79 -10.71 -25.24
N ASN A 498 5.02 -9.40 -25.12
CA ASN A 498 6.17 -8.71 -25.69
C ASN A 498 7.26 -8.46 -24.64
N PHE A 499 8.50 -8.34 -25.12
CA PHE A 499 9.68 -7.99 -24.34
C PHE A 499 10.19 -6.61 -24.76
N TYR A 500 10.59 -5.82 -23.78
CA TYR A 500 11.02 -4.44 -23.93
C TYR A 500 12.36 -4.27 -23.22
N LEU A 501 13.32 -3.62 -23.88
CA LEU A 501 14.57 -3.20 -23.27
C LEU A 501 14.42 -1.76 -22.78
N GLN A 502 14.77 -1.50 -21.52
CA GLN A 502 14.82 -0.15 -20.98
C GLN A 502 16.10 0.57 -21.46
N GLN A 503 15.95 1.69 -22.15
CA GLN A 503 17.07 2.48 -22.70
C GLN A 503 17.41 3.71 -21.85
N VAL A 504 16.42 4.24 -21.11
CA VAL A 504 16.57 5.38 -20.21
C VAL A 504 15.84 5.06 -18.90
N GLY A 505 16.41 5.52 -17.80
CA GLY A 505 15.89 5.32 -16.46
C GLY A 505 16.24 3.95 -15.87
N ILE A 506 15.98 3.81 -14.58
CA ILE A 506 16.21 2.57 -13.82
C ILE A 506 14.87 2.01 -13.31
N ALA A 507 14.79 0.69 -13.18
CA ALA A 507 13.49 0.07 -12.91
C ALA A 507 13.03 0.17 -11.45
N GLN A 508 11.83 0.71 -11.29
CA GLN A 508 11.17 0.83 -10.00
C GLN A 508 10.80 -0.54 -9.41
N GLY A 509 11.20 -0.75 -8.15
CA GLY A 509 11.04 -2.02 -7.43
C GLY A 509 12.33 -2.84 -7.32
N ASN A 510 13.41 -2.43 -7.99
CA ASN A 510 14.74 -2.97 -7.74
C ASN A 510 15.31 -2.36 -6.45
N LYS A 511 15.98 -3.18 -5.63
CA LYS A 511 16.60 -2.75 -4.36
C LYS A 511 17.82 -1.84 -4.55
N LEU A 512 18.46 -1.86 -5.73
CA LEU A 512 19.56 -0.95 -6.05
C LEU A 512 19.07 0.44 -6.44
N SER A 513 17.92 0.51 -7.13
CA SER A 513 17.47 1.74 -7.77
C SER A 513 17.35 2.95 -6.84
N PRO A 514 16.86 2.86 -5.58
CA PRO A 514 16.81 4.02 -4.71
C PRO A 514 18.20 4.63 -4.45
N ASN A 515 19.20 3.82 -4.13
CA ASN A 515 20.56 4.32 -3.89
C ASN A 515 21.20 4.85 -5.17
N LEU A 516 21.03 4.15 -6.32
CA LEU A 516 21.53 4.62 -7.60
C LEU A 516 20.90 5.96 -8.02
N CYS A 517 19.60 6.12 -7.78
CA CYS A 517 18.89 7.36 -8.02
C CYS A 517 19.41 8.49 -7.12
N SER A 518 19.60 8.20 -5.83
CA SER A 518 20.13 9.19 -4.89
C SER A 518 21.56 9.60 -5.21
N LEU A 519 22.40 8.67 -5.67
CA LEU A 519 23.77 8.94 -6.11
C LEU A 519 23.80 9.82 -7.36
N TYR A 520 22.96 9.50 -8.34
CA TYR A 520 22.82 10.27 -9.58
C TYR A 520 22.47 11.74 -9.31
N TYR A 521 21.48 11.98 -8.45
CA TYR A 521 21.09 13.33 -8.07
C TYR A 521 22.08 13.99 -7.10
N GLY A 522 22.81 13.21 -6.30
CA GLY A 522 23.90 13.73 -5.47
C GLY A 522 25.03 14.31 -6.32
N HIS A 523 25.40 13.61 -7.39
CA HIS A 523 26.35 14.14 -8.35
C HIS A 523 25.82 15.39 -9.06
N LEU A 524 24.55 15.41 -9.47
CA LEU A 524 23.92 16.62 -10.02
C LEU A 524 24.00 17.81 -9.05
N GLU A 525 23.70 17.58 -7.77
CA GLU A 525 23.77 18.59 -6.72
C GLU A 525 25.17 19.16 -6.60
N ASN A 526 26.16 18.29 -6.42
CA ASN A 526 27.54 18.67 -6.17
C ASN A 526 28.19 19.35 -7.39
N SER A 527 27.95 18.84 -8.60
CA SER A 527 28.61 19.36 -9.80
C SER A 527 27.95 20.60 -10.39
N VAL A 528 26.65 20.83 -10.15
CA VAL A 528 25.90 21.88 -10.84
C VAL A 528 25.18 22.82 -9.88
N ILE A 529 24.42 22.28 -8.93
CA ILE A 529 23.56 23.11 -8.07
C ILE A 529 24.41 23.89 -7.07
N LEU A 530 25.31 23.21 -6.33
CA LEU A 530 26.14 23.87 -5.33
C LEU A 530 27.07 24.91 -5.97
N ASN A 531 27.74 24.58 -7.07
CA ASN A 531 28.58 25.52 -7.81
C ASN A 531 27.79 26.78 -8.23
N PHE A 532 26.58 26.61 -8.76
CA PHE A 532 25.71 27.74 -9.13
C PHE A 532 25.32 28.62 -7.93
N LEU A 533 25.09 28.02 -6.76
CA LEU A 533 24.75 28.78 -5.55
C LEU A 533 25.97 29.52 -4.98
N HIS A 534 27.18 28.96 -5.13
CA HIS A 534 28.43 29.60 -4.68
C HIS A 534 28.94 30.69 -5.64
N ASP A 535 28.83 30.51 -6.96
CA ASP A 535 29.26 31.50 -7.96
C ASP A 535 28.44 32.80 -7.91
N GLY A 536 27.23 32.76 -7.33
CA GLY A 536 26.42 33.95 -7.06
C GLY A 536 26.95 34.86 -5.93
N ASN A 537 27.98 34.41 -5.18
CA ASN A 537 28.56 35.08 -4.01
C ASN A 537 29.95 35.70 -4.29
N SER A 538 30.21 36.20 -5.51
CA SER A 538 31.45 36.93 -5.82
C SER A 538 31.50 38.28 -5.08
N GLY A 539 31.76 38.26 -3.77
CA GLY A 539 31.79 39.46 -2.93
C GLY A 539 32.40 39.29 -1.54
N ASP A 540 32.01 38.28 -0.75
CA ASP A 540 32.47 38.19 0.64
C ASP A 540 32.86 36.77 1.05
N ALA A 541 34.09 36.64 1.52
CA ALA A 541 34.67 35.41 2.01
C ALA A 541 34.09 35.02 3.37
N ILE A 542 33.81 33.73 3.56
CA ILE A 542 33.72 33.02 4.85
C ILE A 542 32.60 33.56 5.77
N SER A 543 31.36 33.18 5.48
CA SER A 543 30.33 33.02 6.51
C SER A 543 29.51 31.78 6.24
N GLU A 544 29.17 31.08 7.32
CA GLU A 544 28.40 29.83 7.41
C GLU A 544 27.13 29.82 6.53
N PRO A 545 26.58 28.64 6.16
CA PRO A 545 25.61 28.57 5.08
C PRO A 545 24.32 29.37 5.38
N GLU A 546 24.05 30.38 4.55
CA GLU A 546 22.80 31.14 4.52
C GLU A 546 21.57 30.31 4.08
N PHE A 547 21.74 28.99 3.91
CA PHE A 547 20.72 28.09 3.38
C PHE A 547 20.87 26.65 3.88
N LEU A 548 19.76 25.90 3.82
CA LEU A 548 19.70 24.47 4.03
C LEU A 548 19.07 23.81 2.80
N MET A 549 19.80 22.88 2.19
CA MET A 549 19.28 22.02 1.13
C MET A 549 19.13 20.59 1.65
N MET A 550 18.01 19.95 1.32
CA MET A 550 17.74 18.54 1.62
C MET A 550 16.98 17.89 0.48
N ARG A 551 17.25 16.63 0.20
CA ARG A 551 16.52 15.86 -0.81
C ARG A 551 16.09 14.50 -0.29
N PHE A 552 14.80 14.20 -0.40
CA PHE A 552 14.28 12.87 -0.12
C PHE A 552 14.02 12.13 -1.44
N ILE A 553 15.02 11.38 -1.92
CA ILE A 553 15.05 10.74 -3.26
C ILE A 553 14.93 11.78 -4.39
N ASP A 554 13.71 12.21 -4.71
CA ASP A 554 13.32 13.07 -5.83
C ASP A 554 12.61 14.36 -5.40
N ASP A 555 12.29 14.52 -4.11
CA ASP A 555 11.64 15.72 -3.55
C ASP A 555 12.71 16.60 -2.88
N PHE A 556 13.11 17.68 -3.54
CA PHE A 556 14.08 18.67 -3.06
C PHE A 556 13.40 19.71 -2.18
N MET A 557 14.05 20.09 -1.08
CA MET A 557 13.69 21.24 -0.25
C MET A 557 14.92 22.14 -0.07
N PHE A 558 14.70 23.44 -0.20
CA PHE A 558 15.67 24.50 -0.03
C PHE A 558 15.09 25.56 0.90
N ILE A 559 15.83 25.94 1.93
CA ILE A 559 15.44 26.96 2.92
C ILE A 559 16.54 28.01 2.93
N SER A 560 16.21 29.29 2.84
CA SER A 560 17.16 30.40 2.96
C SER A 560 16.52 31.62 3.63
N LEU A 561 17.33 32.50 4.20
CA LEU A 561 16.90 33.80 4.72
C LEU A 561 16.98 34.91 3.67
N SER A 562 17.52 34.62 2.48
CA SER A 562 17.63 35.56 1.37
C SER A 562 16.63 35.24 0.26
N LYS A 563 15.72 36.18 -0.03
CA LYS A 563 14.76 36.04 -1.15
C LYS A 563 15.47 35.85 -2.49
N LYS A 564 16.57 36.58 -2.71
CA LYS A 564 17.38 36.49 -3.94
C LYS A 564 17.92 35.07 -4.12
N HIS A 565 18.42 34.48 -3.04
CA HIS A 565 18.97 33.12 -3.07
C HIS A 565 17.89 32.09 -3.38
N ALA A 566 16.74 32.16 -2.70
CA ALA A 566 15.61 31.27 -2.96
C ALA A 566 15.06 31.42 -4.39
N LEU A 567 14.98 32.64 -4.92
CA LEU A 567 14.56 32.90 -6.30
C LEU A 567 15.55 32.35 -7.33
N ASN A 568 16.86 32.49 -7.08
CA ASN A 568 17.91 31.93 -7.94
C ASN A 568 17.81 30.39 -7.99
N PHE A 569 17.66 29.75 -6.83
CA PHE A 569 17.46 28.31 -6.74
C PHE A 569 16.19 27.88 -7.49
N PHE A 570 15.06 28.55 -7.26
CA PHE A 570 13.79 28.27 -7.95
C PHE A 570 13.95 28.33 -9.48
N ASN A 571 14.51 29.43 -9.99
CA ASN A 571 14.73 29.63 -11.42
C ASN A 571 15.69 28.60 -12.01
N ARG A 572 16.75 28.24 -11.28
CA ARG A 572 17.70 27.21 -11.70
C ARG A 572 17.02 25.85 -11.82
N MET A 573 16.21 25.47 -10.84
CA MET A 573 15.48 24.20 -10.83
C MET A 573 14.45 24.14 -11.98
N ARG A 574 13.77 25.26 -12.26
CA ARG A 574 12.77 25.38 -13.34
C ARG A 574 13.35 25.24 -14.74
N ARG A 575 14.57 25.76 -14.97
CA ARG A 575 15.29 25.59 -16.24
C ARG A 575 15.63 24.12 -16.54
N GLY A 576 15.67 23.27 -15.52
CA GLY A 576 16.02 21.86 -15.64
C GLY A 576 17.52 21.63 -15.92
N PHE A 577 17.88 20.36 -16.12
CA PHE A 577 19.27 19.91 -16.25
C PHE A 577 19.38 18.95 -17.43
N VAL A 578 19.64 19.50 -18.62
CA VAL A 578 19.65 18.75 -19.89
C VAL A 578 20.66 17.60 -19.88
N TYR A 579 21.89 17.86 -19.41
CA TYR A 579 22.93 16.82 -19.29
C TYR A 579 22.48 15.62 -18.44
N TYR A 580 21.70 15.89 -17.39
CA TYR A 580 21.16 14.87 -16.49
C TYR A 580 19.76 14.38 -16.88
N ASN A 581 19.22 14.81 -18.03
CA ASN A 581 17.85 14.53 -18.45
C ASN A 581 16.81 14.75 -17.34
N THR A 582 17.02 15.78 -16.51
CA THR A 582 16.28 15.97 -15.26
C THR A 582 15.47 17.25 -15.31
N TYR A 583 14.17 17.13 -15.07
CA TYR A 583 13.21 18.23 -15.10
C TYR A 583 12.27 18.12 -13.91
N MET A 584 11.86 19.26 -13.38
CA MET A 584 10.93 19.32 -12.25
C MET A 584 9.49 19.18 -12.72
N ASN A 585 8.60 18.85 -11.78
CA ASN A 585 7.18 18.76 -12.01
C ASN A 585 6.52 20.10 -11.70
N ASP A 586 6.10 20.80 -12.76
CA ASP A 586 5.50 22.13 -12.67
C ASP A 586 4.26 22.18 -11.75
N SER A 587 3.51 21.09 -11.65
CA SER A 587 2.30 21.01 -10.81
C SER A 587 2.57 20.74 -9.32
N LYS A 588 3.85 20.60 -8.94
CA LYS A 588 4.26 20.22 -7.59
C LYS A 588 5.34 21.13 -7.01
N TYR A 589 5.51 22.33 -7.57
CA TYR A 589 6.33 23.33 -6.91
C TYR A 589 5.68 23.82 -5.63
N GLY A 590 6.51 24.19 -4.65
CA GLY A 590 6.06 24.83 -3.42
C GLY A 590 6.98 25.98 -3.08
N PHE A 591 6.43 27.16 -2.83
CA PHE A 591 7.21 28.32 -2.41
C PHE A 591 6.35 29.31 -1.60
N ASN A 592 6.97 30.11 -0.74
CA ASN A 592 6.27 31.06 0.15
C ASN A 592 6.56 32.54 -0.17
N PHE A 593 6.95 32.87 -1.40
CA PHE A 593 7.26 34.24 -1.83
C PHE A 593 6.78 34.54 -3.26
N ASN A 594 6.67 35.83 -3.59
CA ASN A 594 6.23 36.27 -4.91
C ASN A 594 7.32 36.08 -5.97
N ILE A 595 6.93 35.50 -7.10
CA ILE A 595 7.79 35.18 -8.26
C ILE A 595 7.35 36.06 -9.46
N GLY A 596 7.32 37.39 -9.29
CA GLY A 596 6.94 38.35 -10.35
C GLY A 596 5.50 38.23 -10.89
N ASP A 597 4.98 39.29 -11.50
CA ASP A 597 3.54 39.41 -11.81
C ASP A 597 3.07 38.62 -13.05
N ASN A 598 3.99 38.03 -13.84
CA ASN A 598 3.68 37.36 -15.12
C ASN A 598 3.78 35.83 -15.11
N GLU A 599 3.96 35.20 -13.94
CA GLU A 599 4.26 33.75 -13.87
C GLU A 599 3.20 32.97 -13.08
N GLN A 600 2.23 32.37 -13.79
CA GLN A 600 1.24 31.48 -13.20
C GLN A 600 1.85 30.09 -12.98
N CYS A 601 2.31 29.81 -11.76
CA CYS A 601 2.83 28.50 -11.35
C CYS A 601 1.90 27.88 -10.30
N ASP A 602 1.60 26.58 -10.45
CA ASP A 602 0.87 25.81 -9.45
C ASP A 602 1.71 25.70 -8.17
N ASN A 603 1.30 26.42 -7.13
CA ASN A 603 1.97 26.43 -5.83
C ASN A 603 1.28 25.49 -4.84
N ARG A 604 2.01 24.50 -4.31
CA ARG A 604 1.53 23.53 -3.32
C ARG A 604 1.45 24.07 -1.88
N LEU A 605 1.66 25.37 -1.70
CA LEU A 605 1.50 26.07 -0.42
C LEU A 605 0.12 25.77 0.18
N TYR A 606 0.13 25.26 1.42
CA TYR A 606 -1.08 24.98 2.17
C TYR A 606 -1.34 26.11 3.16
N ARG A 607 -2.54 26.70 3.13
CA ARG A 607 -2.99 27.67 4.11
C ARG A 607 -4.07 27.06 5.00
N GLY A 608 -3.83 27.04 6.30
CA GLY A 608 -4.81 26.62 7.28
C GLY A 608 -5.96 27.62 7.38
N ASP A 609 -7.10 27.18 7.93
CA ASP A 609 -8.25 28.06 8.18
C ASP A 609 -7.93 29.11 9.28
N ASP A 610 -6.85 28.88 10.06
CA ASP A 610 -6.22 29.82 11.00
C ASP A 610 -5.34 30.89 10.32
N GLY A 611 -5.20 30.83 8.99
CA GLY A 611 -4.38 31.73 8.19
C GLY A 611 -2.90 31.35 8.11
N VAL A 612 -2.43 30.38 8.90
CA VAL A 612 -1.02 29.94 8.94
C VAL A 612 -0.66 29.22 7.65
N THR A 613 0.53 29.49 7.12
CA THR A 613 1.00 28.94 5.86
C THR A 613 2.06 27.87 6.06
N PHE A 614 1.93 26.78 5.31
CA PHE A 614 2.82 25.62 5.38
C PHE A 614 3.26 25.19 4.00
N ILE A 615 4.51 24.75 3.87
CA ILE A 615 4.96 24.01 2.70
C ILE A 615 4.95 22.50 3.02
N PRO A 616 4.14 21.70 2.31
CA PRO A 616 4.21 20.24 2.40
C PRO A 616 5.50 19.71 1.74
N TRP A 617 6.24 18.86 2.44
CA TRP A 617 7.40 18.15 1.90
C TRP A 617 7.54 16.77 2.52
N SER A 618 7.58 15.73 1.67
CA SER A 618 7.80 14.34 2.06
C SER A 618 6.96 13.78 3.25
N GLY A 619 5.79 14.36 3.54
CA GLY A 619 4.91 13.94 4.64
C GLY A 619 5.03 14.79 5.92
N LEU A 620 5.74 15.90 5.85
CA LEU A 620 5.83 16.95 6.85
C LEU A 620 5.16 18.23 6.32
N LEU A 621 4.58 19.02 7.22
CA LEU A 621 4.20 20.41 6.98
C LEU A 621 5.22 21.28 7.70
N ILE A 622 5.94 22.10 6.93
CA ILE A 622 6.91 23.05 7.46
C ILE A 622 6.23 24.40 7.53
N ASN A 623 6.14 24.98 8.72
CA ASN A 623 5.60 26.32 8.91
C ASN A 623 6.52 27.34 8.21
N CYS A 624 5.91 28.19 7.37
CA CYS A 624 6.64 29.15 6.53
C CYS A 624 7.24 30.32 7.31
N GLU A 625 6.81 30.54 8.56
CA GLU A 625 7.23 31.67 9.39
C GLU A 625 8.27 31.28 10.43
N ASN A 626 8.18 30.07 11.01
CA ASN A 626 9.02 29.67 12.14
C ASN A 626 9.68 28.28 12.00
N LEU A 627 9.52 27.61 10.85
CA LEU A 627 10.06 26.26 10.57
C LEU A 627 9.59 25.14 11.49
N GLU A 628 8.55 25.38 12.31
CA GLU A 628 7.95 24.33 13.11
C GLU A 628 7.37 23.22 12.23
N ILE A 629 7.42 21.99 12.74
CA ILE A 629 7.13 20.79 11.97
C ILE A 629 5.85 20.13 12.47
N GLN A 630 4.88 20.03 11.56
CA GLN A 630 3.67 19.24 11.76
C GLN A 630 3.63 18.01 10.85
N ALA A 631 2.86 17.00 11.23
CA ALA A 631 2.63 15.86 10.35
C ALA A 631 1.66 16.24 9.22
N ASP A 632 1.99 15.88 7.97
CA ASP A 632 1.12 16.20 6.83
C ASP A 632 -0.10 15.28 6.76
N TYR A 633 -1.23 15.80 7.28
CA TYR A 633 -2.54 15.16 7.16
C TYR A 633 -3.32 15.60 5.91
N THR A 634 -2.80 16.54 5.10
CA THR A 634 -3.52 17.04 3.89
C THR A 634 -3.69 15.92 2.87
N ARG A 635 -2.78 14.93 2.93
CA ARG A 635 -2.78 13.68 2.15
C ARG A 635 -4.00 12.78 2.38
N TYR A 636 -4.86 13.10 3.35
CA TYR A 636 -6.14 12.42 3.58
C TYR A 636 -7.35 13.16 2.99
N LEU A 637 -7.17 14.39 2.48
CA LEU A 637 -8.22 15.12 1.78
C LEU A 637 -8.67 14.35 0.54
N GLY A 638 -9.99 14.27 0.33
CA GLY A 638 -10.58 13.50 -0.77
C GLY A 638 -10.47 11.97 -0.65
N ILE A 639 -10.00 11.47 0.50
CA ILE A 639 -9.90 10.03 0.82
C ILE A 639 -10.82 9.73 2.01
N THR A 640 -11.53 8.60 1.94
CA THR A 640 -12.29 8.12 3.11
C THR A 640 -11.36 7.38 4.07
N ILE A 641 -11.39 7.67 5.37
CA ILE A 641 -10.44 7.09 6.34
C ILE A 641 -10.50 5.56 6.34
N ILE A 642 -11.69 5.00 6.11
CA ILE A 642 -11.90 3.56 5.99
C ILE A 642 -11.05 2.93 4.87
N SER A 643 -10.78 3.63 3.75
CA SER A 643 -9.91 3.14 2.66
C SER A 643 -8.43 3.03 3.06
N THR A 644 -8.03 3.64 4.18
CA THR A 644 -6.63 3.71 4.65
C THR A 644 -6.26 2.58 5.62
N ILE A 645 -7.22 1.74 5.99
CA ILE A 645 -7.05 0.65 6.94
C ILE A 645 -7.42 -0.70 6.33
N THR A 646 -6.92 -1.78 6.94
CA THR A 646 -7.29 -3.16 6.63
C THR A 646 -7.95 -3.79 7.85
N VAL A 647 -9.11 -4.39 7.69
CA VAL A 647 -9.89 -4.99 8.77
C VAL A 647 -10.01 -6.50 8.56
N LYS A 648 -10.00 -7.24 9.67
CA LYS A 648 -10.45 -8.64 9.71
C LYS A 648 -11.84 -8.65 10.37
N MET A 649 -12.84 -9.27 9.75
CA MET A 649 -14.22 -9.24 10.26
C MET A 649 -14.30 -9.81 11.67
N HIS A 650 -13.65 -10.94 11.94
CA HIS A 650 -13.51 -11.51 13.28
C HIS A 650 -12.17 -11.15 13.90
N SER A 651 -12.15 -10.02 14.61
CA SER A 651 -10.96 -9.50 15.27
C SER A 651 -11.13 -9.47 16.78
N SER A 652 -10.09 -9.86 17.50
CA SER A 652 -10.04 -9.71 18.95
C SER A 652 -9.73 -8.27 19.35
N MET A 653 -9.98 -7.95 20.62
CA MET A 653 -9.57 -6.67 21.20
C MET A 653 -8.05 -6.45 21.12
N LYS A 654 -7.26 -7.53 21.22
CA LYS A 654 -5.81 -7.51 21.03
C LYS A 654 -5.44 -7.05 19.62
N TYR A 655 -6.20 -7.46 18.60
CA TYR A 655 -6.01 -7.00 17.22
C TYR A 655 -6.29 -5.50 17.09
N LEU A 656 -7.41 -5.02 17.63
CA LEU A 656 -7.75 -3.59 17.59
C LEU A 656 -6.63 -2.76 18.23
N ARG A 657 -6.23 -3.11 19.45
CA ARG A 657 -5.12 -2.45 20.15
C ARG A 657 -3.84 -2.45 19.30
N SER A 658 -3.46 -3.59 18.75
CA SER A 658 -2.26 -3.70 17.89
C SER A 658 -2.34 -2.76 16.70
N LYS A 659 -3.50 -2.65 16.04
CA LYS A 659 -3.70 -1.74 14.90
C LYS A 659 -3.62 -0.26 15.28
N LEU A 660 -4.18 0.14 16.43
CA LEU A 660 -4.07 1.52 16.90
C LEU A 660 -2.61 1.88 17.25
N CYS A 661 -1.91 1.02 18.00
CA CYS A 661 -0.50 1.22 18.31
C CYS A 661 0.38 1.23 17.04
N HIS A 662 0.10 0.37 16.06
CA HIS A 662 0.85 0.33 14.80
C HIS A 662 0.70 1.64 14.02
N TYR A 663 -0.49 2.26 14.04
CA TYR A 663 -0.70 3.58 13.46
C TYR A 663 0.08 4.68 14.21
N MET A 664 0.13 4.62 15.55
CA MET A 664 0.84 5.63 16.35
C MET A 664 2.35 5.56 16.21
N ARG A 665 2.93 4.37 15.99
CA ARG A 665 4.37 4.16 15.94
C ARG A 665 5.13 5.14 15.02
N PRO A 666 4.76 5.35 13.74
CA PRO A 666 5.43 6.34 12.90
C PRO A 666 5.20 7.80 13.32
N LYS A 667 4.15 8.10 14.09
CA LYS A 667 3.84 9.46 14.58
C LYS A 667 4.67 9.85 15.79
N CYS A 668 5.28 8.89 16.49
CA CYS A 668 6.11 9.13 17.67
C CYS A 668 7.57 9.49 17.30
N HIS A 669 7.82 10.21 16.20
CA HIS A 669 9.18 10.59 15.80
C HIS A 669 9.63 11.86 16.54
N PRO A 670 10.88 11.95 17.04
CA PRO A 670 11.40 13.11 17.79
C PRO A 670 11.21 14.47 17.11
N ILE A 671 11.32 14.53 15.77
CA ILE A 671 11.08 15.75 14.96
C ILE A 671 9.78 16.51 15.27
N PHE A 672 8.73 15.82 15.76
CA PHE A 672 7.45 16.45 16.09
C PHE A 672 7.35 16.95 17.53
N TYR A 673 8.27 16.56 18.41
CA TYR A 673 8.16 16.75 19.86
C TYR A 673 9.36 17.42 20.52
N ASP A 674 10.48 17.56 19.79
CA ASP A 674 11.63 18.32 20.26
C ASP A 674 11.30 19.81 20.35
N SER A 675 11.42 20.35 21.57
CA SER A 675 11.21 21.76 21.90
C SER A 675 12.32 22.69 21.39
N ASN A 676 13.41 22.15 20.82
CA ASN A 676 14.38 22.96 20.09
C ASN A 676 13.86 23.37 18.69
N ILE A 677 12.96 22.57 18.10
CA ILE A 677 12.37 22.79 16.78
C ILE A 677 10.94 23.35 16.91
N ASN A 678 10.15 22.80 17.84
CA ASN A 678 8.72 23.10 17.95
C ASN A 678 8.40 23.83 19.25
N SER A 679 7.50 24.82 19.20
CA SER A 679 6.90 25.40 20.40
C SER A 679 6.11 24.37 21.21
N LEU A 680 5.87 24.69 22.48
CA LEU A 680 5.05 23.88 23.37
C LEU A 680 3.63 23.64 22.83
N GLY A 681 3.07 24.63 22.13
CA GLY A 681 1.79 24.53 21.45
C GLY A 681 1.84 23.50 20.31
N THR A 682 2.81 23.60 19.42
CA THR A 682 2.95 22.67 18.28
C THR A 682 3.28 21.24 18.71
N VAL A 683 4.08 21.05 19.77
CA VAL A 683 4.31 19.73 20.37
C VAL A 683 2.99 19.08 20.79
N ARG A 684 2.11 19.83 21.47
CA ARG A 684 0.80 19.33 21.93
C ARG A 684 -0.19 19.15 20.77
N LEU A 685 -0.18 20.06 19.79
CA LEU A 685 -0.99 19.99 18.59
C LEU A 685 -0.68 18.73 17.77
N ASN A 686 0.61 18.41 17.57
CA ASN A 686 1.04 17.18 16.90
C ASN A 686 0.50 15.91 17.58
N ILE A 687 0.48 15.89 18.92
CA ILE A 687 -0.11 14.79 19.71
C ILE A 687 -1.62 14.72 19.49
N TYR A 688 -2.31 15.86 19.63
CA TYR A 688 -3.76 15.95 19.49
C TYR A 688 -4.22 15.49 18.10
N GLN A 689 -3.62 16.04 17.04
CA GLN A 689 -3.89 15.66 15.64
C GLN A 689 -3.61 14.18 15.37
N ALA A 690 -2.54 13.60 15.94
CA ALA A 690 -2.29 12.17 15.85
C ALA A 690 -3.42 11.35 16.49
N PHE A 691 -3.93 11.77 17.66
CA PHE A 691 -5.08 11.14 18.30
C PHE A 691 -6.40 11.35 17.57
N LEU A 692 -6.64 12.49 16.93
CA LEU A 692 -7.84 12.73 16.11
C LEU A 692 -7.95 11.69 15.00
N LEU A 693 -6.89 11.51 14.19
CA LEU A 693 -6.91 10.50 13.14
C LEU A 693 -6.92 9.07 13.72
N CYS A 694 -6.31 8.84 14.88
CA CYS A 694 -6.42 7.55 15.57
C CYS A 694 -7.87 7.23 15.96
N ALA A 695 -8.61 8.20 16.49
CA ALA A 695 -10.01 8.06 16.87
C ALA A 695 -10.91 7.81 15.64
N MET A 696 -10.64 8.48 14.51
CA MET A 696 -11.34 8.22 13.25
C MET A 696 -11.08 6.80 12.74
N LYS A 697 -9.84 6.32 12.83
CA LYS A 697 -9.48 4.93 12.48
C LYS A 697 -10.11 3.94 13.45
N PHE A 698 -10.16 4.24 14.75
CA PHE A 698 -10.87 3.46 15.75
C PHE A 698 -12.35 3.31 15.38
N HIS A 699 -13.03 4.39 14.99
CA HIS A 699 -14.41 4.33 14.50
C HIS A 699 -14.54 3.37 13.30
N CYS A 700 -13.65 3.49 12.32
CA CYS A 700 -13.66 2.65 11.13
C CYS A 700 -13.47 1.15 11.46
N TYR A 701 -12.60 0.82 12.42
CA TYR A 701 -12.44 -0.54 12.92
C TYR A 701 -13.70 -1.02 13.64
N MET A 702 -14.23 -0.23 14.57
CA MET A 702 -15.44 -0.56 15.33
C MET A 702 -16.67 -0.73 14.46
N ARG A 703 -16.79 0.01 13.36
CA ARG A 703 -17.86 -0.14 12.36
C ARG A 703 -17.75 -1.44 11.56
N SER A 704 -16.53 -1.94 11.40
CA SER A 704 -16.22 -3.10 10.56
C SER A 704 -16.16 -4.42 11.33
N MET A 705 -16.10 -4.37 12.66
CA MET A 705 -16.18 -5.53 13.55
C MET A 705 -17.64 -5.77 13.99
N PRO A 706 -18.08 -7.03 14.19
CA PRO A 706 -19.41 -7.33 14.70
C PRO A 706 -19.58 -6.69 16.09
N TYR A 707 -20.69 -6.00 16.30
CA TYR A 707 -20.94 -5.16 17.48
C TYR A 707 -21.27 -5.96 18.75
N SER A 708 -21.53 -7.26 18.61
CA SER A 708 -21.98 -8.13 19.70
C SER A 708 -20.79 -8.62 20.55
N SER A 709 -20.80 -8.27 21.84
CA SER A 709 -19.98 -8.79 22.96
C SER A 709 -18.82 -7.95 23.51
N ILE A 710 -18.61 -6.70 23.09
CA ILE A 710 -17.48 -5.89 23.59
C ILE A 710 -17.92 -4.95 24.73
N SER A 711 -17.32 -5.14 25.91
CA SER A 711 -17.52 -4.29 27.09
C SER A 711 -16.94 -2.88 26.88
N LYS A 712 -17.70 -1.83 27.26
CA LYS A 712 -17.29 -0.41 27.10
C LYS A 712 -16.09 -0.05 27.98
N PRO A 713 -15.99 -0.49 29.25
CA PRO A 713 -14.77 -0.37 30.05
C PRO A 713 -13.52 -0.95 29.39
N GLU A 714 -13.62 -2.09 28.72
CA GLU A 714 -12.48 -2.68 28.00
C GLU A 714 -12.03 -1.82 26.81
N LEU A 715 -12.97 -1.21 26.10
CA LEU A 715 -12.66 -0.26 25.02
C LEU A 715 -11.92 0.96 25.57
N LEU A 716 -12.40 1.54 26.68
CA LEU A 716 -11.71 2.63 27.36
C LEU A 716 -10.28 2.21 27.74
N HIS A 717 -10.09 1.00 28.27
CA HIS A 717 -8.77 0.47 28.60
C HIS A 717 -7.85 0.42 27.37
N VAL A 718 -8.34 -0.06 26.22
CA VAL A 718 -7.56 -0.10 24.97
C VAL A 718 -7.19 1.30 24.47
N ILE A 719 -8.13 2.24 24.55
CA ILE A 719 -7.90 3.65 24.18
C ILE A 719 -6.80 4.25 25.07
N LYS A 720 -6.94 4.17 26.39
CA LYS A 720 -5.94 4.65 27.36
C LYS A 720 -4.57 3.97 27.18
N LYS A 721 -4.56 2.70 26.78
CA LYS A 721 -3.31 1.96 26.50
C LYS A 721 -2.60 2.50 25.26
N THR A 722 -3.34 2.98 24.28
CA THR A 722 -2.79 3.67 23.10
C THR A 722 -2.14 5.00 23.49
N PHE A 723 -2.74 5.74 24.44
CA PHE A 723 -2.17 7.00 24.95
C PHE A 723 -0.83 6.77 25.67
N ARG A 724 -0.83 5.81 26.60
CA ARG A 724 0.39 5.39 27.31
C ARG A 724 1.48 4.90 26.35
N TYR A 725 1.10 4.13 25.34
CA TYR A 725 2.03 3.65 24.31
C TYR A 725 2.71 4.80 23.57
N MET A 726 1.94 5.80 23.13
CA MET A 726 2.48 6.98 22.45
C MET A 726 3.46 7.74 23.34
N HIS A 727 3.07 8.09 24.57
CA HIS A 727 3.95 8.80 25.51
C HIS A 727 5.26 8.03 25.75
N SER A 728 5.17 6.74 26.11
CA SER A 728 6.36 5.92 26.37
C SER A 728 7.27 5.77 25.14
N LEU A 729 6.69 5.71 23.94
CA LEU A 729 7.47 5.59 22.71
C LEU A 729 8.15 6.91 22.31
N ILE A 730 7.50 8.06 22.53
CA ILE A 730 8.12 9.38 22.32
C ILE A 730 9.33 9.51 23.24
N VAL A 731 9.15 9.30 24.55
CA VAL A 731 10.25 9.39 25.54
C VAL A 731 11.41 8.47 25.16
N SER A 732 11.12 7.20 24.84
CA SER A 732 12.15 6.23 24.42
C SER A 732 12.93 6.71 23.19
N ARG A 733 12.25 7.27 22.18
CA ARG A 733 12.91 7.70 20.94
C ARG A 733 13.68 9.00 21.09
N MET A 734 13.24 9.91 21.95
CA MET A 734 14.02 11.11 22.29
C MET A 734 15.36 10.70 22.92
N GLN A 735 15.34 9.74 23.85
CA GLN A 735 16.55 9.18 24.47
C GLN A 735 17.42 8.43 23.45
N ASP A 736 16.80 7.63 22.57
CA ASP A 736 17.55 6.91 21.53
C ASP A 736 18.27 7.90 20.59
N MET A 737 17.65 9.03 20.24
CA MET A 737 18.28 10.06 19.39
C MET A 737 19.45 10.76 20.08
N GLU A 738 19.36 11.05 21.37
CA GLU A 738 20.48 11.62 22.15
C GLU A 738 21.70 10.68 22.17
N LEU A 739 21.47 9.36 22.21
CA LEU A 739 22.53 8.35 22.17
C LEU A 739 23.10 8.12 20.76
N GLN A 740 22.28 8.32 19.72
CA GLN A 740 22.60 7.99 18.33
C GLN A 740 23.06 9.20 17.49
N SER A 741 22.91 10.41 18.02
CA SER A 741 23.21 11.64 17.29
C SER A 741 23.83 12.69 18.22
N ASN A 742 24.62 13.60 17.67
CA ASN A 742 25.15 14.75 18.40
C ASN A 742 24.08 15.82 18.71
N VAL A 743 22.79 15.47 18.60
CA VAL A 743 21.66 16.35 18.91
C VAL A 743 21.14 16.01 20.29
N ARG A 744 20.89 17.03 21.11
CA ARG A 744 20.30 16.89 22.46
C ARG A 744 18.82 17.32 22.43
N PRO A 745 17.89 16.40 22.10
CA PRO A 745 16.47 16.70 22.06
C PRO A 745 15.94 17.13 23.43
N VAL A 746 15.04 18.12 23.45
CA VAL A 746 14.37 18.59 24.65
C VAL A 746 12.88 18.22 24.59
N LEU A 747 12.40 17.38 25.51
CA LEU A 747 10.98 17.03 25.60
C LEU A 747 10.31 17.74 26.78
N LYS A 748 9.52 18.78 26.51
CA LYS A 748 8.69 19.47 27.52
C LYS A 748 7.23 19.02 27.46
N LEU A 749 6.98 17.77 27.87
CA LEU A 749 5.68 17.13 27.84
C LEU A 749 5.46 16.24 29.07
N ARG A 750 4.35 16.42 29.77
CA ARG A 750 3.93 15.57 30.90
C ARG A 750 3.02 14.46 30.42
N ARG A 751 3.07 13.31 31.09
CA ARG A 751 2.19 12.16 30.81
C ARG A 751 0.71 12.49 30.95
N LYS A 752 0.34 13.33 31.94
CA LYS A 752 -1.04 13.77 32.16
C LYS A 752 -1.57 14.54 30.95
N GLU A 753 -0.77 15.44 30.38
CA GLU A 753 -1.12 16.21 29.17
C GLU A 753 -1.37 15.29 27.97
N THR A 754 -0.51 14.28 27.76
CA THR A 754 -0.71 13.33 26.66
C THR A 754 -2.00 12.52 26.79
N ASN A 755 -2.35 12.11 28.02
CA ASN A 755 -3.60 11.40 28.26
C ASN A 755 -4.80 12.31 28.02
N TRP A 756 -4.76 13.54 28.54
CA TRP A 756 -5.82 14.53 28.37
C TRP A 756 -6.05 14.87 26.89
N LEU A 757 -4.99 15.17 26.13
CA LEU A 757 -5.09 15.40 24.68
C LEU A 757 -5.69 14.20 23.93
N GLY A 758 -5.32 12.99 24.35
CA GLY A 758 -5.91 11.76 23.82
C GLY A 758 -7.41 11.64 24.09
N LEU A 759 -7.84 11.94 25.32
CA LEU A 759 -9.26 11.94 25.70
C LEU A 759 -10.03 12.99 24.92
N SER A 760 -9.55 14.24 24.90
CA SER A 760 -10.17 15.35 24.18
C SER A 760 -10.36 15.03 22.69
N ALA A 761 -9.33 14.45 22.04
CA ALA A 761 -9.41 14.05 20.64
C ALA A 761 -10.45 12.95 20.40
N TYR A 762 -10.50 11.92 21.25
CA TYR A 762 -11.47 10.84 21.13
C TYR A 762 -12.90 11.31 21.38
N ILE A 763 -13.11 12.16 22.40
CA ILE A 763 -14.40 12.77 22.70
C ILE A 763 -14.86 13.58 21.48
N ARG A 764 -14.04 14.51 20.99
CA ARG A 764 -14.35 15.37 19.84
C ARG A 764 -14.77 14.58 18.60
N VAL A 765 -14.06 13.48 18.29
CA VAL A 765 -14.33 12.65 17.10
C VAL A 765 -15.57 11.76 17.28
N LEU A 766 -15.73 11.15 18.46
CA LEU A 766 -16.82 10.21 18.73
C LEU A 766 -18.15 10.90 19.03
N GLN A 767 -18.15 12.15 19.51
CA GLN A 767 -19.35 12.98 19.66
C GLN A 767 -20.12 13.11 18.34
N LYS A 768 -19.42 13.25 17.21
CA LYS A 768 -20.04 13.26 15.86
C LYS A 768 -20.77 11.94 15.51
N LYS A 769 -20.57 10.88 16.30
CA LYS A 769 -21.16 9.54 16.15
C LYS A 769 -21.87 9.10 17.44
N GLN A 770 -22.40 10.04 18.23
CA GLN A 770 -22.95 9.81 19.57
C GLN A 770 -23.96 8.65 19.68
N SER A 771 -24.79 8.45 18.65
CA SER A 771 -25.79 7.37 18.63
C SER A 771 -25.20 5.97 18.80
N ARG A 772 -23.93 5.75 18.44
CA ARG A 772 -23.23 4.47 18.62
C ARG A 772 -22.37 4.42 19.89
N TYR A 773 -21.98 5.57 20.42
CA TYR A 773 -20.93 5.67 21.44
C TYR A 773 -21.39 6.32 22.75
N LYS A 774 -22.68 6.56 22.97
CA LYS A 774 -23.23 7.22 24.17
C LYS A 774 -22.54 6.78 25.48
N ASP A 775 -22.52 5.48 25.77
CA ASP A 775 -21.94 4.97 27.02
C ASP A 775 -20.41 5.11 27.08
N LEU A 776 -19.73 4.89 25.94
CA LEU A 776 -18.27 5.07 25.88
C LEU A 776 -17.88 6.55 26.00
N LEU A 777 -18.70 7.45 25.45
CA LEU A 777 -18.53 8.89 25.57
C LEU A 777 -18.69 9.32 27.03
N ALA A 778 -19.71 8.83 27.74
CA ALA A 778 -19.87 9.10 29.17
C ALA A 778 -18.63 8.67 29.97
N LEU A 779 -18.08 7.48 29.70
CA LEU A 779 -16.85 7.01 30.33
C LEU A 779 -15.61 7.85 29.98
N LEU A 780 -15.49 8.30 28.72
CA LEU A 780 -14.38 9.15 28.29
C LEU A 780 -14.46 10.56 28.91
N ILE A 781 -15.67 11.12 29.02
CA ILE A 781 -15.92 12.43 29.62
C ILE A 781 -15.61 12.38 31.12
N ALA A 782 -16.14 11.39 31.85
CA ALA A 782 -15.84 11.21 33.27
C ALA A 782 -14.34 11.03 33.54
N GLU A 783 -13.62 10.29 32.68
CA GLU A 783 -12.17 10.17 32.77
C GLU A 783 -11.45 11.50 32.49
N ALA A 784 -11.95 12.31 31.55
CA ALA A 784 -11.38 13.62 31.22
C ALA A 784 -11.59 14.64 32.34
N GLU A 785 -12.76 14.64 32.99
CA GLU A 785 -13.08 15.46 34.17
C GLU A 785 -12.10 15.21 35.32
N GLY A 786 -11.62 13.97 35.48
CA GLY A 786 -10.60 13.62 36.48
C GLY A 786 -9.23 14.30 36.27
N TYR A 787 -8.98 14.94 35.13
CA TYR A 787 -7.79 15.76 34.88
C TYR A 787 -8.02 17.26 35.13
N GLY A 788 -9.25 17.69 35.42
CA GLY A 788 -9.63 19.10 35.54
C GLY A 788 -9.63 19.85 34.20
N HIS A 789 -9.74 21.19 34.27
CA HIS A 789 -9.73 22.08 33.11
C HIS A 789 -8.30 22.45 32.68
N MET A 790 -7.51 21.44 32.30
CA MET A 790 -6.09 21.63 31.92
C MET A 790 -5.88 22.64 30.77
N ASP A 791 -6.87 22.83 29.91
CA ASP A 791 -6.89 23.81 28.82
C ASP A 791 -7.00 25.25 29.30
N ARG A 792 -7.77 25.51 30.37
CA ARG A 792 -7.89 26.86 30.95
C ARG A 792 -6.62 27.28 31.68
N ASP A 793 -5.86 26.30 32.15
CA ASP A 793 -4.63 26.51 32.92
C ASP A 793 -3.36 26.51 32.03
N SER A 794 -3.49 26.26 30.72
CA SER A 794 -2.34 26.20 29.82
C SER A 794 -2.68 26.65 28.40
N ASP A 795 -2.13 27.81 28.00
CA ASP A 795 -2.22 28.36 26.64
C ASP A 795 -1.79 27.34 25.57
N SER A 796 -0.76 26.54 25.88
CA SER A 796 -0.25 25.53 24.96
C SER A 796 -1.20 24.34 24.74
N LEU A 797 -2.04 24.00 25.73
CA LEU A 797 -3.09 22.99 25.59
C LEU A 797 -4.33 23.58 24.91
N CYS A 798 -4.70 24.82 25.28
CA CYS A 798 -5.76 25.58 24.62
C CYS A 798 -5.50 25.69 23.10
N TYR A 799 -4.30 26.13 22.73
CA TYR A 799 -3.82 26.17 21.34
C TYR A 799 -3.94 24.81 20.64
N ALA A 800 -3.55 23.73 21.31
CA ALA A 800 -3.55 22.41 20.68
C ALA A 800 -4.97 21.88 20.36
N VAL A 801 -5.97 22.24 21.16
CA VAL A 801 -7.35 21.73 20.99
C VAL A 801 -8.28 22.67 20.22
N ASP A 802 -7.82 23.88 19.92
CA ASP A 802 -8.55 24.82 19.06
C ASP A 802 -8.86 24.17 17.69
N ASP A 803 -10.12 24.24 17.30
CA ASP A 803 -10.61 23.62 16.07
C ASP A 803 -10.01 24.26 14.80
N SER A 804 -9.55 25.51 14.86
CA SER A 804 -8.94 26.23 13.72
C SER A 804 -7.63 25.58 13.26
N HIS A 805 -6.76 25.22 14.20
CA HIS A 805 -5.47 24.54 13.96
C HIS A 805 -5.61 23.07 13.54
N SER A 806 -6.81 22.50 13.65
CA SER A 806 -7.13 21.12 13.19
C SER A 806 -8.27 21.09 12.18
N SER A 807 -8.60 22.22 11.55
CA SER A 807 -9.75 22.41 10.66
C SER A 807 -9.86 21.38 9.53
N MET A 808 -8.73 20.97 8.96
CA MET A 808 -8.66 19.95 7.92
C MET A 808 -9.25 18.59 8.32
N PHE A 809 -9.16 18.21 9.60
CA PHE A 809 -9.67 16.94 10.09
C PHE A 809 -11.19 16.87 9.96
N TRP A 810 -11.87 18.01 10.00
CA TRP A 810 -13.31 18.11 9.89
C TRP A 810 -13.80 17.91 8.45
N LYS A 811 -12.89 18.01 7.47
CA LYS A 811 -13.14 17.73 6.05
C LYS A 811 -13.00 16.23 5.72
N PHE A 812 -12.51 15.39 6.64
CA PHE A 812 -12.34 13.95 6.42
C PHE A 812 -13.64 13.16 6.51
N LYS A 813 -13.80 12.16 5.63
CA LYS A 813 -14.95 11.24 5.63
C LYS A 813 -14.61 9.93 6.35
N TYR A 814 -15.35 9.59 7.41
CA TYR A 814 -15.17 8.36 8.20
C TYR A 814 -16.46 7.78 8.77
#